data_AF-A0A314UGX3-F1
#
_entry.id   AF-A0A314UGX3-F1
#
_cell.length_a   1.000
_cell.length_b   1.000
_cell.length_c   1.000
_cell.angle_alpha   90.00
_cell.angle_beta   90.00
_cell.angle_gamma   90.00
#
_symmetry.space_group_name_H-M   'P 1'
#
loop_
_entity.id
_entity.type
_entity.pdbx_description
1 polymer ?
#
loop_
_entity_poly.entity_id
_entity_poly.type
_entity_poly.pdbx_seq_one_letter_code
_entity_poly.pdbx_strand_id
1 'polypeptide(L)'
;MLLGVRMVLKGAAAATWTIVFSVFYARIWDQKNSDGRWSDAANQRIIVFLEAALVFVIPEVLALVLFIVPWVRNFLEGLDFSILYAFTWWFHTRIFVGRGLREGLINNVKYTMFWIAVLASKFTFSYFLQIRPLVSPTKTLLDAGDTKYKIHIFFNSGNRIAIVLLWIPVVLIYLMDLQICALQFNLIPEEESLRPEATMVKKLRDAIHRLKLRYGLGQAYQKTESSQVEATSQATELGEEPDQSLWLKICKSEYRRCAVIEAYDSVKYLLLVVVKYGTEENSIVSKIFKELDECIQSGKVTVTYKLSLLPQIHAKLISLIELLIQRKKDESKAVNVLQALYELSVREFPRLKKSMETLRLEGLATCSPATVTGLLFENAIQFPDDEDAVFFRHLRRLHTILTSRDSMHNVPTNIEARRRIAFFSNSLFMNMPRAPYVEKMMAFSVLTPYYDEEVMYGKEFLRSENEDGISTLFYLQKIYEDEWKHFMERMYREGMENDDEIYTKKARDLRLWASHRGQTLSRTVRGMMYYYRALKMLAFLDSASEMDIRDGSQQIGSHVLMNQNSGLDGVQSAMQSSSRKLGRTSSSVSYLFKGHEHGIALLKFTYVVACQLYGQQKTKGDSRAEEILYLMKNNEALRVAYVDEMQREVEIYRIMLPGPLKLGEGKPENQNHAIIFTRGDAVQTIDMNQDNYFEEALKMRNLLEEFKNFYGIRRPTILGVRENIFTGSVSSLAWFMSAQEMSFVTLNQRVLANPLKVRMHYGHPDVFDRFWFLPRGGISKASKVINISEDIFAGFNCTLRGGNVTHHEYIQVGKGRDVGLNQISMFEAKVASGSGEQVLSRDVYRLGHRLDFFRMLSFFYSTVGFYFNTMMVILTVYAFLWGRLFLALSGIKDSANNKSLGVILNQQFIIQLGFFSALPMIVENSLELGFLRAVWDFLTMQLQLASVFYTFSMGTRTHFFGRTILHGGAKYRATGRGFVVQHKSFAENYRLYARSHFVKAIELGIILVVFAAHNSVKANTFVYIAMTISSWCLVLSWIMGPFVFNPSGFDWLKTVYDFDDFMNWLWYSGGVFTKAEQSWETWWYEEQDHLRTTGLWGKLLEILLDLRFFFFQYGVVYHLGITRGNTSIAVYLLSWIYMVGGCWDLYSHSICSGQICSEGAYLLPASSASCHNGFGTCNCIAARVHSLQISRYSLKFLGVHPYRLGHNFNSSGVFRYLVFLPAKSLSEMHSLRGHEAGLGLQQTK
;
A
#
# COMPACT_ATOMS: atom_id res chain seq x y z
N MET A 1 -41.43 -15.18 13.82
CA MET A 1 -40.95 -16.57 13.67
C MET A 1 -39.57 -16.67 14.29
N LEU A 2 -39.37 -17.56 15.26
CA LEU A 2 -38.07 -17.84 15.88
C LEU A 2 -37.11 -18.47 14.86
N LEU A 3 -35.82 -18.09 14.88
CA LEU A 3 -34.78 -18.57 13.95
C LEU A 3 -34.76 -20.10 13.84
N GLY A 4 -34.99 -20.81 14.96
CA GLY A 4 -35.04 -22.27 15.02
C GLY A 4 -36.13 -22.88 14.14
N VAL A 5 -37.36 -22.35 14.17
CA VAL A 5 -38.49 -22.85 13.35
C VAL A 5 -38.15 -22.72 11.86
N ARG A 6 -37.46 -21.66 11.48
CA ARG A 6 -37.06 -21.43 10.09
C ARG A 6 -35.99 -22.42 9.62
N MET A 7 -35.01 -22.73 10.46
CA MET A 7 -33.98 -23.73 10.12
C MET A 7 -34.60 -25.11 9.96
N VAL A 8 -35.58 -25.46 10.81
CA VAL A 8 -36.35 -26.70 10.68
C VAL A 8 -37.14 -26.74 9.37
N LEU A 9 -37.87 -25.67 9.02
CA LEU A 9 -38.61 -25.63 7.74
C LEU A 9 -37.69 -25.71 6.52
N LYS A 10 -36.50 -25.08 6.57
CA LYS A 10 -35.50 -25.20 5.50
C LYS A 10 -34.97 -26.63 5.36
N GLY A 11 -34.69 -27.29 6.48
CA GLY A 11 -34.28 -28.70 6.50
C GLY A 11 -35.36 -29.63 5.95
N ALA A 12 -36.62 -29.44 6.36
CA ALA A 12 -37.75 -30.22 5.88
C ALA A 12 -37.98 -30.03 4.37
N ALA A 13 -37.90 -28.80 3.89
CA ALA A 13 -37.98 -28.49 2.46
C ALA A 13 -36.85 -29.13 1.66
N ALA A 14 -35.60 -29.03 2.13
CA ALA A 14 -34.45 -29.65 1.47
C ALA A 14 -34.59 -31.18 1.42
N ALA A 15 -35.02 -31.82 2.51
CA ALA A 15 -35.27 -33.26 2.55
C ALA A 15 -36.37 -33.67 1.56
N THR A 16 -37.47 -32.91 1.52
CA THR A 16 -38.59 -33.16 0.60
C THR A 16 -38.14 -33.10 -0.86
N TRP A 17 -37.44 -32.03 -1.25
CA TRP A 17 -36.94 -31.88 -2.61
C TRP A 17 -35.86 -32.92 -2.98
N THR A 18 -35.02 -33.31 -2.01
CA THR A 18 -34.06 -34.41 -2.21
C THR A 18 -34.78 -35.69 -2.58
N ILE A 19 -35.82 -36.07 -1.82
CA ILE A 19 -36.63 -37.26 -2.09
C ILE A 19 -37.32 -37.16 -3.46
N VAL A 20 -37.96 -36.01 -3.75
CA VAL A 20 -38.66 -35.77 -5.02
C VAL A 20 -37.72 -35.92 -6.21
N PHE A 21 -36.54 -35.27 -6.17
CA PHE A 21 -35.56 -35.38 -7.26
C PHE A 21 -34.98 -36.78 -7.39
N SER A 22 -34.66 -37.46 -6.28
CA SER A 22 -34.18 -38.85 -6.31
C SER A 22 -35.21 -39.79 -6.93
N VAL A 23 -36.49 -39.65 -6.60
CA VAL A 23 -37.58 -40.47 -7.17
C VAL A 23 -37.75 -40.21 -8.66
N PHE A 24 -37.80 -38.95 -9.10
CA PHE A 24 -37.92 -38.64 -10.52
C PHE A 24 -36.69 -39.07 -11.32
N TYR A 25 -35.49 -38.90 -10.76
CA TYR A 25 -34.24 -39.34 -11.39
C TYR A 25 -34.18 -40.86 -11.53
N ALA A 26 -34.54 -41.61 -10.47
CA ALA A 26 -34.63 -43.07 -10.52
C ALA A 26 -35.64 -43.51 -11.59
N ARG A 27 -36.81 -42.86 -11.68
CA ARG A 27 -37.82 -43.16 -12.72
C ARG A 27 -37.36 -42.88 -14.14
N ILE A 28 -36.48 -41.91 -14.38
CA ILE A 28 -35.90 -41.66 -15.70
C ILE A 28 -34.97 -42.82 -16.08
N TRP A 29 -34.10 -43.24 -15.16
CA TRP A 29 -33.10 -44.27 -15.43
C TRP A 29 -33.69 -45.67 -15.53
N ASP A 30 -34.71 -45.96 -14.72
CA ASP A 30 -35.47 -47.21 -14.78
C ASP A 30 -36.17 -47.36 -16.14
N GLN A 31 -36.79 -46.29 -16.64
CA GLN A 31 -37.40 -46.26 -17.97
C GLN A 31 -36.36 -46.44 -19.08
N LYS A 32 -35.23 -45.71 -19.01
CA LYS A 32 -34.15 -45.82 -20.00
C LYS A 32 -33.51 -47.21 -20.03
N ASN A 33 -33.32 -47.83 -18.87
CA ASN A 33 -32.73 -49.16 -18.76
C ASN A 33 -33.71 -50.24 -19.24
N SER A 34 -35.01 -50.09 -18.93
CA SER A 34 -36.07 -50.96 -19.45
C SER A 34 -36.17 -50.89 -20.97
N ASP A 35 -36.09 -49.68 -21.54
CA ASP A 35 -36.26 -49.47 -22.98
C ASP A 35 -34.96 -49.74 -23.78
N GLY A 36 -33.82 -49.93 -23.10
CA GLY A 36 -32.50 -50.14 -23.70
C GLY A 36 -31.94 -48.95 -24.51
N ARG A 37 -32.75 -47.91 -24.74
CA ARG A 37 -32.45 -46.70 -25.50
C ARG A 37 -33.27 -45.52 -24.96
N TRP A 38 -32.92 -44.30 -25.37
CA TRP A 38 -33.75 -43.13 -25.05
C TRP A 38 -35.06 -43.17 -25.85
N SER A 39 -36.18 -43.40 -25.16
CA SER A 39 -37.54 -43.45 -25.72
C SER A 39 -38.29 -42.13 -25.49
N ASP A 40 -39.38 -41.91 -26.23
CA ASP A 40 -40.26 -40.74 -26.01
C ASP A 40 -40.85 -40.72 -24.60
N ALA A 41 -41.13 -41.90 -24.02
CA ALA A 41 -41.56 -42.02 -22.63
C ALA A 41 -40.47 -41.59 -21.63
N ALA A 42 -39.20 -41.91 -21.89
CA ALA A 42 -38.09 -41.42 -21.08
C ALA A 42 -37.90 -39.90 -21.21
N ASN A 43 -38.05 -39.34 -22.42
CA ASN A 43 -38.02 -37.89 -22.65
C ASN A 43 -39.14 -37.16 -21.90
N GLN A 44 -40.35 -37.73 -21.88
CA GLN A 44 -41.47 -37.13 -21.14
C GLN A 44 -41.22 -37.11 -19.62
N ARG A 45 -40.56 -38.14 -19.07
CA ARG A 45 -40.12 -38.14 -17.67
C ARG A 45 -39.02 -37.11 -17.38
N ILE A 46 -38.14 -36.82 -18.34
CA ILE A 46 -37.19 -35.70 -18.22
C ILE A 46 -37.94 -34.37 -18.15
N ILE A 47 -38.95 -34.16 -19.00
CA ILE A 47 -39.74 -32.92 -18.98
C ILE A 47 -40.41 -32.73 -17.61
N VAL A 48 -41.04 -33.76 -17.06
CA VAL A 48 -41.65 -33.72 -15.71
C VAL A 48 -40.61 -33.42 -14.62
N PHE A 49 -39.40 -33.99 -14.73
CA PHE A 49 -38.29 -33.66 -13.83
C PHE A 49 -37.86 -32.18 -13.97
N LEU A 50 -37.80 -31.65 -15.19
CA LEU A 50 -37.47 -30.24 -15.46
C LEU A 50 -38.56 -29.29 -14.95
N GLU A 51 -39.83 -29.64 -15.04
CA GLU A 51 -40.94 -28.88 -14.46
C GLU A 51 -40.86 -28.87 -12.92
N ALA A 52 -40.59 -30.02 -12.29
CA ALA A 52 -40.35 -30.09 -10.85
C ALA A 52 -39.12 -29.25 -10.43
N ALA A 53 -38.05 -29.30 -11.23
CA ALA A 53 -36.87 -28.47 -11.01
C ALA A 53 -37.18 -26.98 -11.17
N LEU A 54 -38.03 -26.60 -12.12
CA LEU A 54 -38.49 -25.21 -12.27
C LEU A 54 -39.26 -24.75 -11.03
N VAL A 55 -40.18 -25.56 -10.50
CA VAL A 55 -40.94 -25.24 -9.28
C VAL A 55 -40.01 -25.06 -8.06
N PHE A 56 -38.99 -25.90 -7.93
CA PHE A 56 -37.97 -25.75 -6.90
C PHE A 56 -37.18 -24.44 -7.04
N VAL A 57 -36.92 -24.01 -8.27
CA VAL A 57 -36.12 -22.82 -8.59
C VAL A 57 -36.94 -21.52 -8.51
N ILE A 58 -38.26 -21.55 -8.69
CA ILE A 58 -39.13 -20.35 -8.65
C ILE A 58 -38.93 -19.49 -7.40
N PRO A 59 -38.92 -20.01 -6.16
CA PRO A 59 -38.68 -19.20 -4.97
C PRO A 59 -37.31 -18.51 -4.98
N GLU A 60 -36.28 -19.16 -5.52
CA GLU A 60 -34.92 -18.60 -5.64
C GLU A 60 -34.84 -17.55 -6.76
N VAL A 61 -35.54 -17.77 -7.88
CA VAL A 61 -35.66 -16.76 -8.94
C VAL A 61 -36.45 -15.56 -8.45
N LEU A 62 -37.52 -15.76 -7.69
CA LEU A 62 -38.27 -14.69 -7.06
C LEU A 62 -37.40 -13.95 -6.03
N ALA A 63 -36.61 -14.68 -5.23
CA ALA A 63 -35.62 -14.09 -4.34
C ALA A 63 -34.65 -13.21 -5.11
N LEU A 64 -34.10 -13.71 -6.22
CA LEU A 64 -33.17 -13.01 -7.10
C LEU A 64 -33.80 -11.76 -7.72
N VAL A 65 -35.03 -11.85 -8.23
CA VAL A 65 -35.77 -10.71 -8.80
C VAL A 65 -36.03 -9.66 -7.72
N LEU A 66 -36.48 -10.06 -6.53
CA LEU A 66 -36.64 -9.16 -5.38
C LEU A 66 -35.30 -8.61 -4.87
N PHE A 67 -34.20 -9.33 -5.08
CA PHE A 67 -32.86 -8.89 -4.72
C PHE A 67 -32.30 -7.85 -5.70
N ILE A 68 -32.60 -8.01 -6.98
CA ILE A 68 -32.16 -7.16 -8.09
C ILE A 68 -32.99 -5.88 -8.17
N VAL A 69 -34.31 -5.92 -7.99
CA VAL A 69 -35.19 -4.74 -8.14
C VAL A 69 -35.22 -3.93 -6.84
N PRO A 70 -34.49 -2.79 -6.73
CA PRO A 70 -34.20 -2.16 -5.45
C PRO A 70 -35.43 -1.48 -4.83
N TRP A 71 -36.33 -0.91 -5.66
CA TRP A 71 -37.53 -0.24 -5.15
C TRP A 71 -38.50 -1.21 -4.49
N VAL A 72 -38.68 -2.42 -5.03
CA VAL A 72 -39.63 -3.42 -4.52
C VAL A 72 -39.15 -3.89 -3.16
N ARG A 73 -37.84 -4.12 -3.04
CA ARG A 73 -37.26 -4.54 -1.78
C ARG A 73 -37.18 -3.45 -0.73
N ASN A 74 -36.87 -2.21 -1.11
CA ASN A 74 -36.92 -1.08 -0.18
C ASN A 74 -38.35 -0.90 0.38
N PHE A 75 -39.36 -1.09 -0.48
CA PHE A 75 -40.76 -1.10 -0.07
C PHE A 75 -41.06 -2.27 0.89
N LEU A 76 -40.68 -3.50 0.54
CA LEU A 76 -40.87 -4.68 1.38
C LEU A 76 -40.13 -4.59 2.73
N GLU A 77 -38.91 -4.06 2.77
CA GLU A 77 -38.12 -3.87 4.01
C GLU A 77 -38.65 -2.72 4.88
N GLY A 78 -39.35 -1.76 4.28
CA GLY A 78 -40.06 -0.68 4.99
C GLY A 78 -41.39 -1.12 5.63
N LEU A 79 -41.95 -2.27 5.20
CA LEU A 79 -43.19 -2.82 5.75
C LEU A 79 -42.90 -3.71 6.98
N ASP A 80 -43.42 -3.34 8.15
CA ASP A 80 -43.33 -4.15 9.39
C ASP A 80 -44.56 -5.08 9.55
N PHE A 81 -44.97 -5.78 8.49
CA PHE A 81 -46.12 -6.72 8.51
C PHE A 81 -45.70 -8.18 8.79
N SER A 82 -46.20 -8.75 9.89
CA SER A 82 -45.86 -10.13 10.32
C SER A 82 -46.34 -11.24 9.36
N ILE A 83 -47.44 -11.02 8.62
CA ILE A 83 -48.00 -12.00 7.66
C ILE A 83 -47.08 -12.14 6.44
N LEU A 84 -46.60 -11.02 5.91
CA LEU A 84 -45.70 -10.99 4.75
C LEU A 84 -44.38 -11.72 5.06
N TYR A 85 -43.95 -11.68 6.32
CA TYR A 85 -42.81 -12.46 6.80
C TYR A 85 -43.05 -13.97 6.86
N ALA A 86 -44.28 -14.41 7.19
CA ALA A 86 -44.65 -15.83 7.16
C ALA A 86 -44.65 -16.40 5.74
N PHE A 87 -44.89 -15.59 4.71
CA PHE A 87 -44.81 -16.01 3.30
C PHE A 87 -43.40 -15.95 2.70
N THR A 88 -42.52 -15.11 3.27
CA THR A 88 -41.17 -14.87 2.72
C THR A 88 -40.07 -15.64 3.47
N TRP A 89 -40.41 -16.57 4.37
CA TRP A 89 -39.45 -17.34 5.17
C TRP A 89 -38.44 -18.15 4.35
N TRP A 90 -38.81 -18.54 3.12
CA TRP A 90 -37.95 -19.27 2.20
C TRP A 90 -36.78 -18.38 1.72
N PHE A 91 -37.06 -17.12 1.35
CA PHE A 91 -36.12 -16.25 0.63
C PHE A 91 -35.74 -14.90 1.31
N HIS A 92 -36.39 -14.48 2.39
CA HIS A 92 -36.16 -13.16 3.03
C HIS A 92 -35.68 -13.26 4.48
N THR A 93 -34.52 -12.67 4.84
CA THR A 93 -33.92 -12.71 6.18
C THR A 93 -34.10 -11.40 6.95
N ARG A 94 -34.83 -11.45 8.09
CA ARG A 94 -34.94 -10.32 9.02
C ARG A 94 -33.69 -10.29 9.91
N ILE A 95 -32.84 -9.29 9.72
CA ILE A 95 -31.99 -8.79 10.81
C ILE A 95 -32.43 -7.33 11.08
N PHE A 96 -32.32 -6.87 12.31
CA PHE A 96 -32.77 -5.51 12.71
C PHE A 96 -31.68 -4.46 12.45
N VAL A 97 -30.42 -4.83 12.61
CA VAL A 97 -29.24 -3.95 12.44
C VAL A 97 -28.97 -3.70 10.96
N GLY A 98 -29.05 -2.44 10.50
CA GLY A 98 -28.76 -2.06 9.12
C GLY A 98 -29.98 -2.02 8.18
N ARG A 99 -31.16 -1.62 8.66
CA ARG A 99 -32.27 -1.23 7.77
C ARG A 99 -31.88 0.01 6.95
N GLY A 100 -32.16 0.00 5.65
CA GLY A 100 -31.86 1.13 4.76
C GLY A 100 -30.37 1.31 4.45
N LEU A 101 -29.60 0.23 4.32
CA LEU A 101 -28.20 0.27 3.86
C LEU A 101 -28.03 0.40 2.33
N ARG A 102 -29.14 0.39 1.59
CA ARG A 102 -29.18 0.40 0.12
C ARG A 102 -29.10 1.83 -0.41
N GLU A 103 -28.35 1.99 -1.50
CA GLU A 103 -28.15 3.26 -2.19
C GLU A 103 -29.37 3.66 -3.05
N GLY A 104 -29.38 4.92 -3.51
CA GLY A 104 -30.46 5.46 -4.34
C GLY A 104 -30.58 4.78 -5.71
N LEU A 105 -31.75 4.93 -6.36
CA LEU A 105 -32.08 4.25 -7.62
C LEU A 105 -31.03 4.47 -8.73
N ILE A 106 -30.56 5.71 -8.89
CA ILE A 106 -29.59 6.09 -9.93
C ILE A 106 -28.24 5.36 -9.73
N ASN A 107 -27.72 5.35 -8.50
CA ASN A 107 -26.47 4.67 -8.17
C ASN A 107 -26.59 3.16 -8.43
N ASN A 108 -27.74 2.58 -8.10
CA ASN A 108 -28.00 1.17 -8.33
C ASN A 108 -28.05 0.81 -9.83
N VAL A 109 -28.69 1.65 -10.66
CA VAL A 109 -28.74 1.43 -12.12
C VAL A 109 -27.35 1.50 -12.75
N LYS A 110 -26.57 2.55 -12.44
CA LYS A 110 -25.18 2.69 -12.92
C LYS A 110 -24.37 1.43 -12.60
N TYR A 111 -24.54 0.95 -11.38
CA TYR A 111 -23.78 -0.16 -10.85
C TYR A 111 -24.21 -1.54 -11.39
N THR A 112 -25.52 -1.72 -11.61
CA THR A 112 -26.08 -2.89 -12.27
C THR A 112 -25.56 -3.01 -13.70
N MET A 113 -25.57 -1.91 -14.46
CA MET A 113 -25.04 -1.87 -15.82
C MET A 113 -23.54 -2.18 -15.86
N PHE A 114 -22.78 -1.64 -14.91
CA PHE A 114 -21.35 -1.95 -14.73
C PHE A 114 -21.11 -3.46 -14.62
N TRP A 115 -21.81 -4.14 -13.71
CA TRP A 115 -21.60 -5.57 -13.50
C TRP A 115 -22.14 -6.44 -14.63
N ILE A 116 -23.24 -6.05 -15.29
CA ILE A 116 -23.73 -6.76 -16.48
C ILE A 116 -22.65 -6.74 -17.57
N ALA A 117 -22.03 -5.60 -17.84
CA ALA A 117 -20.95 -5.48 -18.82
C ALA A 117 -19.73 -6.35 -18.44
N VAL A 118 -19.31 -6.29 -17.17
CA VAL A 118 -18.20 -7.10 -16.65
C VAL A 118 -18.49 -8.60 -16.78
N LEU A 119 -19.68 -9.06 -16.38
CA LEU A 119 -20.07 -10.46 -16.45
C LEU A 119 -20.22 -10.95 -17.89
N ALA A 120 -20.78 -10.14 -18.79
CA ALA A 120 -20.90 -10.47 -20.21
C ALA A 120 -19.53 -10.57 -20.89
N SER A 121 -18.63 -9.60 -20.62
CA SER A 121 -17.25 -9.63 -21.10
C SER A 121 -16.49 -10.85 -20.60
N LYS A 122 -16.59 -11.14 -19.29
CA LYS A 122 -16.01 -12.34 -18.69
C LYS A 122 -16.55 -13.60 -19.34
N PHE A 123 -17.87 -13.76 -19.43
CA PHE A 123 -18.48 -14.96 -20.01
C PHE A 123 -17.98 -15.19 -21.43
N THR A 124 -17.90 -14.12 -22.23
CA THR A 124 -17.36 -14.16 -23.59
C THR A 124 -15.89 -14.62 -23.59
N PHE A 125 -15.04 -14.00 -22.77
CA PHE A 125 -13.63 -14.36 -22.63
C PHE A 125 -13.43 -15.81 -22.18
N SER A 126 -14.10 -16.22 -21.10
CA SER A 126 -14.05 -17.60 -20.57
C SER A 126 -14.58 -18.61 -21.59
N TYR A 127 -15.65 -18.31 -22.31
CA TYR A 127 -16.16 -19.22 -23.33
C TYR A 127 -15.14 -19.44 -24.45
N PHE A 128 -14.56 -18.37 -25.00
CA PHE A 128 -13.64 -18.48 -26.13
C PHE A 128 -12.26 -19.05 -25.76
N LEU A 129 -11.71 -18.69 -24.60
CA LEU A 129 -10.35 -19.09 -24.20
C LEU A 129 -10.31 -20.32 -23.29
N GLN A 130 -11.31 -20.55 -22.44
CA GLN A 130 -11.29 -21.64 -21.45
C GLN A 130 -12.16 -22.82 -21.90
N ILE A 131 -13.43 -22.57 -22.22
CA ILE A 131 -14.42 -23.65 -22.47
C ILE A 131 -14.28 -24.22 -23.88
N ARG A 132 -14.35 -23.38 -24.91
CA ARG A 132 -14.38 -23.80 -26.33
C ARG A 132 -13.23 -24.72 -26.71
N PRO A 133 -11.96 -24.48 -26.31
CA PRO A 133 -10.87 -25.33 -26.75
C PRO A 133 -10.70 -26.61 -25.91
N LEU A 134 -11.39 -26.74 -24.76
CA LEU A 134 -11.51 -28.01 -24.01
C LEU A 134 -12.53 -28.98 -24.60
N VAL A 135 -13.51 -28.49 -25.38
CA VAL A 135 -14.58 -29.33 -25.93
C VAL A 135 -14.02 -30.43 -26.82
N SER A 136 -13.03 -30.12 -27.67
CA SER A 136 -12.44 -31.08 -28.61
C SER A 136 -11.68 -32.21 -27.89
N PRO A 137 -10.72 -31.94 -26.97
CA PRO A 137 -10.08 -32.98 -26.16
C PRO A 137 -11.06 -33.82 -25.33
N THR A 138 -12.11 -33.19 -24.79
CA THR A 138 -13.13 -33.89 -24.00
C THR A 138 -13.90 -34.90 -24.85
N LYS A 139 -14.29 -34.53 -26.07
CA LYS A 139 -14.93 -35.46 -27.02
C LYS A 139 -14.01 -36.62 -27.37
N THR A 140 -12.74 -36.34 -27.69
CA THR A 140 -11.74 -37.39 -27.99
C THR A 140 -11.56 -38.38 -26.84
N LEU A 141 -11.56 -37.91 -25.58
CA LEU A 141 -11.48 -38.79 -24.40
C LEU A 141 -12.77 -39.57 -24.14
N LEU A 142 -13.94 -39.02 -24.47
CA LEU A 142 -15.21 -39.73 -24.36
C LEU A 142 -15.38 -40.80 -25.46
N ASP A 143 -14.91 -40.51 -26.67
CA ASP A 143 -15.02 -41.39 -27.84
C ASP A 143 -13.96 -42.50 -27.85
N ALA A 144 -12.85 -42.33 -27.10
CA ALA A 144 -11.88 -43.39 -26.87
C ALA A 144 -12.51 -44.47 -25.97
N GLY A 145 -12.92 -45.61 -26.53
CA GLY A 145 -13.45 -46.76 -25.78
C GLY A 145 -12.51 -47.29 -24.69
N ASP A 146 -12.96 -48.26 -23.88
CA ASP A 146 -12.29 -48.81 -22.69
C ASP A 146 -10.78 -49.07 -22.91
N THR A 147 -9.96 -48.08 -22.57
CA THR A 147 -8.51 -48.21 -22.61
C THR A 147 -8.07 -48.96 -21.35
N LYS A 148 -7.25 -50.01 -21.51
CA LYS A 148 -6.66 -50.70 -20.37
C LYS A 148 -5.63 -49.79 -19.70
N TYR A 149 -6.06 -49.12 -18.64
CA TYR A 149 -5.21 -48.33 -17.77
C TYR A 149 -4.18 -49.23 -17.09
N LYS A 150 -2.94 -48.74 -16.99
CA LYS A 150 -1.91 -49.41 -16.19
C LYS A 150 -2.35 -49.46 -14.72
N ILE A 151 -2.89 -48.37 -14.18
CA ILE A 151 -3.39 -48.30 -12.80
C ILE A 151 -4.89 -48.68 -12.76
N HIS A 152 -5.19 -49.97 -12.65
CA HIS A 152 -6.56 -50.53 -12.70
C HIS A 152 -7.41 -50.25 -11.45
N ILE A 153 -6.80 -50.00 -10.27
CA ILE A 153 -7.56 -49.78 -9.03
C ILE A 153 -8.41 -48.50 -9.08
N PHE A 154 -7.93 -47.45 -9.75
CA PHE A 154 -8.62 -46.16 -9.80
C PHE A 154 -9.33 -45.90 -11.13
N PHE A 155 -8.84 -46.45 -12.24
CA PHE A 155 -9.39 -46.22 -13.58
C PHE A 155 -10.20 -47.40 -14.13
N ASN A 156 -10.78 -48.23 -13.25
CA ASN A 156 -11.48 -49.47 -13.63
C ASN A 156 -12.81 -49.23 -14.37
N SER A 157 -13.33 -48.00 -14.40
CA SER A 157 -14.63 -47.65 -15.01
C SER A 157 -14.55 -46.38 -15.86
N GLY A 158 -13.97 -46.50 -17.06
CA GLY A 158 -14.01 -45.51 -18.14
C GLY A 158 -13.17 -44.23 -17.95
N ASN A 159 -13.03 -43.46 -19.04
CA ASN A 159 -12.19 -42.24 -19.11
C ASN A 159 -12.73 -41.03 -18.31
N ARG A 160 -13.70 -41.24 -17.43
CA ARG A 160 -14.41 -40.18 -16.68
C ARG A 160 -13.49 -39.44 -15.71
N ILE A 161 -12.61 -40.15 -15.02
CA ILE A 161 -11.68 -39.54 -14.06
C ILE A 161 -10.64 -38.68 -14.80
N ALA A 162 -10.17 -39.13 -15.96
CA ALA A 162 -9.25 -38.35 -16.80
C ALA A 162 -9.90 -37.04 -17.28
N ILE A 163 -11.20 -37.07 -17.64
CA ILE A 163 -11.97 -35.88 -17.98
C ILE A 163 -12.12 -34.94 -16.78
N VAL A 164 -12.41 -35.47 -15.59
CA VAL A 164 -12.48 -34.65 -14.37
C VAL A 164 -11.14 -33.98 -14.07
N LEU A 165 -10.02 -34.72 -14.13
CA LEU A 165 -8.67 -34.16 -13.96
C LEU A 165 -8.31 -33.10 -15.00
N LEU A 166 -8.82 -33.23 -16.24
CA LEU A 166 -8.66 -32.25 -17.30
C LEU A 166 -9.42 -30.94 -17.01
N TRP A 167 -10.65 -31.04 -16.50
CA TRP A 167 -11.53 -29.89 -16.27
C TRP A 167 -11.28 -29.16 -14.95
N ILE A 168 -10.79 -29.85 -13.91
CA ILE A 168 -10.57 -29.26 -12.58
C ILE A 168 -9.77 -27.95 -12.65
N PRO A 169 -8.58 -27.89 -13.27
CA PRO A 169 -7.82 -26.64 -13.32
C PRO A 169 -8.59 -25.51 -13.99
N VAL A 170 -9.32 -25.80 -15.07
CA VAL A 170 -10.09 -24.77 -15.80
C VAL A 170 -11.30 -24.28 -15.02
N VAL A 171 -11.96 -25.16 -14.27
CA VAL A 171 -13.05 -24.75 -13.35
C VAL A 171 -12.49 -23.87 -12.22
N LEU A 172 -11.36 -24.24 -11.62
CA LEU A 172 -10.72 -23.44 -10.57
C LEU A 172 -10.31 -22.05 -11.10
N ILE A 173 -9.79 -21.98 -12.33
CA ILE A 173 -9.45 -20.73 -13.02
C ILE A 173 -10.71 -19.88 -13.29
N TYR A 174 -11.79 -20.50 -13.76
CA TYR A 174 -13.04 -19.78 -14.03
C TYR A 174 -13.60 -19.08 -12.78
N LEU A 175 -13.45 -19.71 -11.60
CA LEU A 175 -13.86 -19.13 -10.32
C LEU A 175 -13.01 -17.90 -9.91
N MET A 176 -11.77 -17.82 -10.39
CA MET A 176 -10.82 -16.75 -10.08
C MET A 176 -11.02 -15.48 -10.94
N ASP A 177 -11.42 -15.65 -12.20
CA ASP A 177 -11.28 -14.65 -13.29
C ASP A 177 -12.15 -13.38 -13.18
N LEU A 178 -13.03 -13.28 -12.17
CA LEU A 178 -13.87 -12.10 -11.95
C LEU A 178 -13.10 -10.87 -11.43
N GLN A 179 -11.99 -11.08 -10.72
CA GLN A 179 -11.20 -9.97 -10.16
C GLN A 179 -10.54 -9.10 -11.21
N ILE A 180 -10.02 -9.72 -12.26
CA ILE A 180 -9.24 -9.03 -13.29
C ILE A 180 -10.15 -8.13 -14.12
N CYS A 181 -11.33 -8.62 -14.50
CA CYS A 181 -12.32 -7.81 -15.21
C CYS A 181 -12.88 -6.69 -14.33
N ALA A 182 -13.12 -6.93 -13.03
CA ALA A 182 -13.55 -5.89 -12.10
C ALA A 182 -12.49 -4.78 -11.95
N LEU A 183 -11.21 -5.14 -11.84
CA LEU A 183 -10.11 -4.18 -11.71
C LEU A 183 -9.85 -3.37 -12.99
N GLN A 184 -10.01 -3.98 -14.17
CA GLN A 184 -9.89 -3.29 -15.45
C GLN A 184 -11.02 -2.27 -15.68
N PHE A 185 -12.24 -2.58 -15.24
CA PHE A 185 -13.37 -1.66 -15.35
C PHE A 185 -13.36 -0.57 -14.25
N ASN A 186 -12.63 -0.75 -13.14
CA ASN A 186 -12.34 0.32 -12.17
C ASN A 186 -11.54 1.49 -12.78
N LEU A 187 -10.99 1.31 -13.98
CA LEU A 187 -10.32 2.37 -14.76
C LEU A 187 -11.31 3.28 -15.51
N ILE A 188 -12.60 2.93 -15.54
CA ILE A 188 -13.63 3.76 -16.17
C ILE A 188 -13.93 4.94 -15.24
N PRO A 189 -13.76 6.19 -15.70
CA PRO A 189 -13.91 7.35 -14.85
C PRO A 189 -15.32 7.46 -14.28
N GLU A 190 -15.39 7.93 -13.04
CA GLU A 190 -16.61 8.50 -12.50
C GLU A 190 -16.96 9.75 -13.31
N GLU A 191 -18.12 9.72 -13.99
CA GLU A 191 -18.76 10.94 -14.47
C GLU A 191 -19.16 11.77 -13.25
N GLU A 192 -18.27 12.67 -12.86
CA GLU A 192 -18.63 13.74 -11.94
C GLU A 192 -19.68 14.61 -12.64
N SER A 193 -20.90 14.57 -12.12
CA SER A 193 -22.03 15.35 -12.61
C SER A 193 -21.81 16.83 -12.33
N LEU A 194 -21.00 17.49 -13.15
CA LEU A 194 -20.80 18.94 -13.09
C LEU A 194 -21.63 19.63 -14.17
N ARG A 195 -22.60 20.40 -13.66
CA ARG A 195 -23.51 21.37 -14.31
C ARG A 195 -24.69 20.79 -15.11
N PRO A 196 -25.95 21.09 -14.74
CA PRO A 196 -27.15 20.71 -15.50
C PRO A 196 -27.21 21.30 -16.92
N GLU A 197 -26.40 22.30 -17.24
CA GLU A 197 -26.55 23.12 -18.45
C GLU A 197 -25.55 22.80 -19.60
N ALA A 198 -24.69 21.79 -19.45
CA ALA A 198 -23.70 21.48 -20.49
C ALA A 198 -24.25 20.53 -21.57
N THR A 199 -24.19 20.96 -22.83
CA THR A 199 -24.54 20.15 -24.02
C THR A 199 -23.65 18.91 -24.16
N MET A 200 -24.22 17.80 -24.67
CA MET A 200 -23.54 16.49 -24.88
C MET A 200 -22.20 16.61 -25.61
N VAL A 201 -22.09 17.51 -26.58
CA VAL A 201 -20.86 17.76 -27.35
C VAL A 201 -19.75 18.36 -26.49
N LYS A 202 -20.11 19.25 -25.55
CA LYS A 202 -19.15 19.87 -24.61
C LYS A 202 -18.66 18.85 -23.59
N LYS A 203 -19.56 17.97 -23.12
CA LYS A 203 -19.21 16.83 -22.26
C LYS A 203 -18.28 15.84 -22.95
N LEU A 204 -18.53 15.51 -24.22
CA LEU A 204 -17.68 14.62 -25.01
C LEU A 204 -16.30 15.24 -25.30
N ARG A 205 -16.25 16.53 -25.62
CA ARG A 205 -14.98 17.25 -25.85
C ARG A 205 -14.15 17.35 -24.57
N ASP A 206 -14.78 17.65 -23.44
CA ASP A 206 -14.12 17.64 -22.13
C ASP A 206 -13.65 16.24 -21.76
N ALA A 207 -14.44 15.20 -22.04
CA ALA A 207 -14.05 13.81 -21.82
C ALA A 207 -12.83 13.42 -22.67
N ILE A 208 -12.80 13.78 -23.95
CA ILE A 208 -11.66 13.55 -24.85
C ILE A 208 -10.43 14.34 -24.41
N HIS A 209 -10.60 15.59 -23.98
CA HIS A 209 -9.51 16.43 -23.48
C HIS A 209 -8.92 15.88 -22.18
N ARG A 210 -9.78 15.42 -21.26
CA ARG A 210 -9.38 14.74 -20.01
C ARG A 210 -8.77 13.37 -20.27
N LEU A 211 -9.23 12.61 -21.27
CA LEU A 211 -8.59 11.36 -21.70
C LEU A 211 -7.18 11.63 -22.25
N LYS A 212 -7.00 12.67 -23.07
CA LYS A 212 -5.68 13.07 -23.58
C LYS A 212 -4.71 13.45 -22.46
N LEU A 213 -5.18 14.22 -21.48
CA LEU A 213 -4.41 14.56 -20.26
C LEU A 213 -4.09 13.31 -19.41
N ARG A 214 -5.01 12.34 -19.36
CA ARG A 214 -4.95 11.16 -18.49
C ARG A 214 -4.10 10.00 -19.04
N TYR A 215 -3.97 9.86 -20.35
CA TYR A 215 -3.12 8.84 -20.98
C TYR A 215 -1.74 9.37 -21.44
N GLY A 216 -1.36 10.58 -21.01
CA GLY A 216 -0.08 11.19 -21.37
C GLY A 216 0.08 11.49 -22.87
N LEU A 217 -1.02 11.55 -23.62
CA LEU A 217 -1.05 11.99 -25.03
C LEU A 217 -1.17 13.52 -25.15
N GLY A 218 -1.53 14.20 -24.07
CA GLY A 218 -1.15 15.59 -23.80
C GLY A 218 0.08 15.59 -22.91
N GLN A 219 0.96 16.57 -23.09
CA GLN A 219 2.15 16.76 -22.25
C GLN A 219 1.77 16.56 -20.78
N ALA A 220 2.59 15.82 -20.03
CA ALA A 220 2.59 15.90 -18.57
C ALA A 220 2.42 17.37 -18.20
N TYR A 221 1.68 17.70 -17.15
CA TYR A 221 1.71 19.05 -16.62
C TYR A 221 3.16 19.32 -16.20
N GLN A 222 3.97 19.73 -17.18
CA GLN A 222 5.31 20.23 -17.04
C GLN A 222 5.12 21.33 -16.03
N LYS A 223 5.90 21.21 -14.94
CA LYS A 223 6.41 22.31 -14.14
C LYS A 223 5.54 23.56 -14.20
N THR A 224 5.14 24.06 -13.03
CA THR A 224 5.07 25.51 -12.83
C THR A 224 6.43 26.14 -13.14
N GLU A 225 6.78 26.21 -14.42
CA GLU A 225 7.67 27.19 -14.99
C GLU A 225 6.86 28.47 -14.98
N SER A 226 7.38 29.44 -14.24
CA SER A 226 6.72 30.72 -14.02
C SER A 226 6.34 31.33 -15.37
N SER A 227 5.06 31.64 -15.52
CA SER A 227 4.45 32.12 -16.76
C SER A 227 4.98 33.46 -17.26
N GLN A 228 5.87 34.14 -16.53
CA GLN A 228 6.32 35.49 -16.84
C GLN A 228 7.75 35.60 -17.36
N VAL A 229 8.69 34.78 -16.87
CA VAL A 229 10.06 34.80 -17.42
C VAL A 229 10.04 34.31 -18.86
N GLU A 230 9.26 33.26 -19.11
CA GLU A 230 8.93 32.80 -20.46
C GLU A 230 8.22 33.91 -21.25
N ALA A 231 7.25 34.64 -20.69
CA ALA A 231 6.54 35.70 -21.44
C ALA A 231 7.45 36.87 -21.83
N THR A 232 8.41 37.28 -21.00
CA THR A 232 9.34 38.36 -21.32
C THR A 232 10.47 37.92 -22.26
N SER A 233 10.96 36.67 -22.19
CA SER A 233 11.93 36.13 -23.15
C SER A 233 11.27 35.73 -24.48
N GLN A 234 10.05 35.20 -24.42
CA GLN A 234 9.20 34.92 -25.58
C GLN A 234 8.67 36.22 -26.21
N ALA A 235 8.54 37.34 -25.50
CA ALA A 235 8.18 38.62 -26.12
C ALA A 235 9.24 39.08 -27.15
N THR A 236 10.51 38.73 -26.92
CA THR A 236 11.60 38.94 -27.87
C THR A 236 11.63 37.91 -29.00
N GLU A 237 11.29 36.64 -28.75
CA GLU A 237 11.26 35.57 -29.78
C GLU A 237 9.97 35.51 -30.61
N LEU A 238 8.82 35.93 -30.04
CA LEU A 238 7.48 35.90 -30.63
C LEU A 238 7.00 37.27 -31.12
N GLY A 239 7.87 38.30 -31.12
CA GLY A 239 7.53 39.66 -31.51
C GLY A 239 7.05 39.84 -32.96
N GLU A 240 7.17 38.78 -33.78
CA GLU A 240 6.70 38.72 -35.17
C GLU A 240 5.52 37.77 -35.39
N GLU A 241 5.06 37.05 -34.36
CA GLU A 241 3.87 36.20 -34.49
C GLU A 241 2.57 37.03 -34.45
N PRO A 242 1.51 36.59 -35.15
CA PRO A 242 0.23 37.29 -35.13
C PRO A 242 -0.40 37.28 -33.72
N ASP A 243 -1.01 38.40 -33.30
CA ASP A 243 -1.65 38.60 -31.99
C ASP A 243 -2.58 37.44 -31.60
N GLN A 244 -3.29 36.85 -32.57
CA GLN A 244 -4.21 35.73 -32.34
C GLN A 244 -3.47 34.45 -31.88
N SER A 245 -2.28 34.17 -32.42
CA SER A 245 -1.43 33.06 -31.98
C SER A 245 -0.92 33.29 -30.56
N LEU A 246 -0.45 34.52 -30.28
CA LEU A 246 0.03 34.93 -28.97
C LEU A 246 -1.09 34.78 -27.92
N TRP A 247 -2.29 35.24 -28.23
CA TRP A 247 -3.44 35.14 -27.35
C TRP A 247 -3.89 33.69 -27.12
N LEU A 248 -3.87 32.84 -28.15
CA LEU A 248 -4.14 31.41 -28.01
C LEU A 248 -3.11 30.73 -27.09
N LYS A 249 -1.83 31.11 -27.19
CA LYS A 249 -0.75 30.62 -26.30
C LYS A 249 -0.95 31.10 -24.85
N ILE A 250 -1.36 32.35 -24.64
CA ILE A 250 -1.71 32.88 -23.31
C ILE A 250 -2.92 32.13 -22.73
N CYS A 251 -3.96 31.90 -23.54
CA CYS A 251 -5.18 31.19 -23.15
C CYS A 251 -5.01 29.69 -22.90
N LYS A 252 -3.84 29.09 -23.22
CA LYS A 252 -3.56 27.71 -22.83
C LYS A 252 -3.61 27.50 -21.30
N SER A 253 -3.36 28.56 -20.52
CA SER A 253 -3.50 28.55 -19.07
C SER A 253 -4.44 29.67 -18.64
N GLU A 254 -5.54 29.33 -17.96
CA GLU A 254 -6.47 30.34 -17.42
C GLU A 254 -5.78 31.28 -16.42
N TYR A 255 -4.82 30.79 -15.65
CA TYR A 255 -4.05 31.61 -14.71
C TYR A 255 -3.11 32.58 -15.42
N ARG A 256 -2.43 32.13 -16.48
CA ARG A 256 -1.61 32.99 -17.33
C ARG A 256 -2.45 34.10 -17.95
N ARG A 257 -3.65 33.75 -18.45
CA ARG A 257 -4.64 34.72 -18.96
C ARG A 257 -5.07 35.72 -17.88
N CYS A 258 -5.49 35.25 -16.70
CA CYS A 258 -5.93 36.12 -15.61
C CYS A 258 -4.80 37.03 -15.10
N ALA A 259 -3.58 36.50 -14.94
CA ALA A 259 -2.43 37.27 -14.48
C ALA A 259 -2.02 38.37 -15.47
N VAL A 260 -2.08 38.11 -16.78
CA VAL A 260 -1.78 39.12 -17.81
C VAL A 260 -2.84 40.23 -17.82
N ILE A 261 -4.13 39.87 -17.76
CA ILE A 261 -5.24 40.83 -17.69
C ILE A 261 -5.12 41.67 -16.42
N GLU A 262 -4.95 41.01 -15.28
CA GLU A 262 -4.86 41.67 -13.98
C GLU A 262 -3.64 42.58 -13.89
N ALA A 263 -2.49 42.17 -14.41
CA ALA A 263 -1.30 43.02 -14.45
C ALA A 263 -1.55 44.29 -15.29
N TYR A 264 -2.15 44.15 -16.48
CA TYR A 264 -2.46 45.30 -17.34
C TYR A 264 -3.44 46.28 -16.67
N ASP A 265 -4.57 45.77 -16.16
CA ASP A 265 -5.60 46.61 -15.52
C ASP A 265 -5.07 47.27 -14.24
N SER A 266 -4.25 46.55 -13.46
CA SER A 266 -3.64 47.09 -12.25
C SER A 266 -2.60 48.17 -12.55
N VAL A 267 -1.79 48.03 -13.61
CA VAL A 267 -0.86 49.08 -14.05
C VAL A 267 -1.61 50.31 -14.56
N LYS A 268 -2.69 50.11 -15.31
CA LYS A 268 -3.57 51.19 -15.78
C LYS A 268 -4.18 51.95 -14.59
N TYR A 269 -4.75 51.23 -13.64
CA TYR A 269 -5.28 51.80 -12.40
C TYR A 269 -4.19 52.57 -11.63
N LEU A 270 -3.01 51.95 -11.44
CA LEU A 270 -1.90 52.56 -10.72
C LEU A 270 -1.48 53.91 -11.30
N LEU A 271 -1.23 53.98 -12.61
CA LEU A 271 -0.75 55.20 -13.26
C LEU A 271 -1.80 56.32 -13.26
N LEU A 272 -3.08 55.97 -13.38
CA LEU A 272 -4.19 56.94 -13.33
C LEU A 272 -4.44 57.48 -11.92
N VAL A 273 -4.07 56.74 -10.86
CA VAL A 273 -4.18 57.21 -9.47
C VAL A 273 -2.98 58.05 -9.05
N VAL A 274 -1.77 57.72 -9.53
CA VAL A 274 -0.53 58.43 -9.17
C VAL A 274 -0.41 59.79 -9.87
N VAL A 275 -1.01 59.96 -11.05
CA VAL A 275 -1.04 61.23 -11.77
C VAL A 275 -2.33 62.00 -11.43
N LYS A 276 -2.20 63.28 -11.05
CA LYS A 276 -3.31 64.12 -10.59
C LYS A 276 -4.48 64.15 -11.57
N TYR A 277 -5.69 63.98 -11.04
CA TYR A 277 -6.90 64.07 -11.85
C TYR A 277 -7.09 65.49 -12.44
N GLY A 278 -7.34 65.58 -13.75
CA GLY A 278 -7.58 66.85 -14.44
C GLY A 278 -6.34 67.61 -14.95
N THR A 279 -5.13 67.06 -14.84
CA THR A 279 -3.93 67.66 -15.47
C THR A 279 -3.73 67.18 -16.91
N GLU A 280 -2.94 67.91 -17.71
CA GLU A 280 -2.60 67.51 -19.09
C GLU A 280 -1.90 66.14 -19.12
N GLU A 281 -1.07 65.83 -18.11
CA GLU A 281 -0.33 64.57 -17.99
C GLU A 281 -1.26 63.38 -17.76
N ASN A 282 -2.35 63.54 -16.99
CA ASN A 282 -3.33 62.48 -16.83
C ASN A 282 -4.12 62.22 -18.12
N SER A 283 -4.42 63.27 -18.89
CA SER A 283 -5.01 63.12 -20.23
C SER A 283 -4.09 62.32 -21.15
N ILE A 284 -2.78 62.59 -21.12
CA ILE A 284 -1.76 61.84 -21.86
C ILE A 284 -1.75 60.36 -21.44
N VAL A 285 -1.68 60.05 -20.15
CA VAL A 285 -1.70 58.66 -19.64
C VAL A 285 -2.99 57.94 -20.04
N SER A 286 -4.15 58.59 -19.88
CA SER A 286 -5.45 58.05 -20.28
C SER A 286 -5.50 57.75 -21.78
N LYS A 287 -4.92 58.63 -22.61
CA LYS A 287 -4.87 58.48 -24.06
C LYS A 287 -3.97 57.33 -24.49
N ILE A 288 -2.81 57.14 -23.84
CA ILE A 288 -1.91 55.98 -24.08
C ILE A 288 -2.66 54.66 -23.88
N PHE A 289 -3.36 54.51 -22.76
CA PHE A 289 -4.13 53.29 -22.50
C PHE A 289 -5.31 53.11 -23.46
N LYS A 290 -5.96 54.19 -23.88
CA LYS A 290 -7.03 54.13 -24.88
C LYS A 290 -6.53 53.62 -26.23
N GLU A 291 -5.37 54.09 -26.70
CA GLU A 291 -4.76 53.60 -27.95
C GLU A 291 -4.35 52.12 -27.84
N LEU A 292 -3.79 51.72 -26.69
CA LEU A 292 -3.47 50.33 -26.43
C LEU A 292 -4.73 49.45 -26.42
N ASP A 293 -5.81 49.88 -25.78
CA ASP A 293 -7.09 49.17 -25.75
C ASP A 293 -7.68 48.99 -27.17
N GLU A 294 -7.63 50.04 -28.01
CA GLU A 294 -8.07 50.00 -29.42
C GLU A 294 -7.20 49.04 -30.26
N CYS A 295 -5.88 49.03 -30.04
CA CYS A 295 -4.96 48.07 -30.66
C CYS A 295 -5.20 46.63 -30.22
N ILE A 296 -5.51 46.41 -28.93
CA ILE A 296 -5.84 45.08 -28.38
C ILE A 296 -7.14 44.57 -28.99
N GLN A 297 -8.19 45.40 -29.05
CA GLN A 297 -9.48 45.02 -29.63
C GLN A 297 -9.39 44.72 -31.14
N SER A 298 -8.53 45.46 -31.86
CA SER A 298 -8.31 45.27 -33.30
C SER A 298 -7.28 44.19 -33.64
N GLY A 299 -6.59 43.61 -32.64
CA GLY A 299 -5.58 42.56 -32.82
C GLY A 299 -4.34 43.02 -33.61
N LYS A 300 -3.88 44.26 -33.37
CA LYS A 300 -2.76 44.90 -34.08
C LYS A 300 -1.61 45.34 -33.17
N VAL A 301 -1.49 44.80 -31.97
CA VAL A 301 -0.49 45.19 -30.95
C VAL A 301 0.93 44.88 -31.44
N THR A 302 1.20 43.67 -31.92
CA THR A 302 2.53 43.26 -32.45
C THR A 302 2.97 44.06 -33.67
N VAL A 303 1.99 44.50 -34.48
CA VAL A 303 2.20 45.31 -35.69
C VAL A 303 2.51 46.77 -35.31
N THR A 304 1.87 47.29 -34.27
CA THR A 304 1.95 48.71 -33.89
C THR A 304 3.09 48.99 -32.92
N TYR A 305 3.41 48.06 -32.03
CA TYR A 305 4.39 48.23 -30.95
C TYR A 305 5.55 47.23 -31.02
N LYS A 306 6.69 47.60 -30.44
CA LYS A 306 7.91 46.79 -30.33
C LYS A 306 7.90 46.02 -29.00
N LEU A 307 7.48 44.75 -29.03
CA LEU A 307 7.43 43.91 -27.83
C LEU A 307 8.81 43.66 -27.19
N SER A 308 9.91 43.87 -27.93
CA SER A 308 11.28 43.78 -27.40
C SER A 308 11.63 44.84 -26.36
N LEU A 309 10.87 45.94 -26.28
CA LEU A 309 11.05 46.99 -25.26
C LEU A 309 10.21 46.77 -23.99
N LEU A 310 9.31 45.78 -24.00
CA LEU A 310 8.47 45.44 -22.85
C LEU A 310 9.27 45.09 -21.58
N PRO A 311 10.43 44.38 -21.63
CA PRO A 311 11.27 44.15 -20.45
C PRO A 311 11.83 45.43 -19.82
N GLN A 312 12.09 46.47 -20.61
CA GLN A 312 12.58 47.76 -20.10
C GLN A 312 11.45 48.54 -19.41
N ILE A 313 10.25 48.53 -20.00
CA ILE A 313 9.04 49.09 -19.39
C ILE A 313 8.73 48.36 -18.07
N HIS A 314 8.80 47.02 -18.07
CA HIS A 314 8.61 46.19 -16.89
C HIS A 314 9.58 46.55 -15.75
N ALA A 315 10.88 46.69 -16.05
CA ALA A 315 11.87 47.09 -15.06
C ALA A 315 11.58 48.47 -14.45
N LYS A 316 11.17 49.46 -15.26
CA LYS A 316 10.80 50.79 -14.79
C LYS A 316 9.50 50.80 -13.97
N LEU A 317 8.53 49.97 -14.33
CA LEU A 317 7.30 49.78 -13.55
C LEU A 317 7.61 49.18 -12.16
N ILE A 318 8.51 48.21 -12.07
CA ILE A 318 8.97 47.67 -10.77
C ILE A 318 9.61 48.78 -9.94
N SER A 319 10.52 49.58 -10.50
CA SER A 319 11.12 50.70 -9.78
C SER A 319 10.09 51.71 -9.27
N LEU A 320 9.05 52.01 -10.06
CA LEU A 320 7.96 52.89 -9.61
C LEU A 320 7.19 52.28 -8.44
N ILE A 321 6.85 51.00 -8.53
CA ILE A 321 6.10 50.29 -7.49
C ILE A 321 6.92 50.19 -6.19
N GLU A 322 8.21 49.88 -6.27
CA GLU A 322 9.12 49.84 -5.12
C GLU A 322 9.22 51.20 -4.43
N LEU A 323 9.28 52.30 -5.18
CA LEU A 323 9.24 53.66 -4.63
C LEU A 323 7.91 53.97 -3.93
N LEU A 324 6.78 53.55 -4.51
CA LEU A 324 5.46 53.77 -3.94
C LEU A 324 5.21 52.92 -2.67
N ILE A 325 5.92 51.81 -2.49
CA ILE A 325 5.84 50.94 -1.29
C ILE A 325 6.66 51.50 -0.10
N GLN A 326 7.61 52.40 -0.34
CA GLN A 326 8.47 52.98 0.71
C GLN A 326 7.70 53.97 1.59
N ARG A 327 8.03 54.00 2.90
CA ARG A 327 7.44 54.96 3.87
C ARG A 327 7.81 56.42 3.57
N LYS A 328 8.99 56.66 2.98
CA LYS A 328 9.43 58.00 2.58
C LYS A 328 9.48 58.05 1.06
N LYS A 329 8.50 58.71 0.46
CA LYS A 329 8.35 58.83 -0.99
C LYS A 329 9.27 59.95 -1.49
N ASP A 330 10.13 59.63 -2.43
CA ASP A 330 11.06 60.59 -3.06
C ASP A 330 10.42 61.09 -4.36
N GLU A 331 9.85 62.29 -4.32
CA GLU A 331 9.11 62.87 -5.45
C GLU A 331 10.00 62.98 -6.69
N SER A 332 11.25 63.41 -6.52
CA SER A 332 12.21 63.59 -7.61
C SER A 332 12.50 62.28 -8.36
N LYS A 333 12.61 61.17 -7.63
CA LYS A 333 12.81 59.83 -8.23
C LYS A 333 11.55 59.32 -8.91
N ALA A 334 10.37 59.55 -8.33
CA ALA A 334 9.11 59.18 -8.95
C ALA A 334 8.90 59.93 -10.27
N VAL A 335 9.19 61.23 -10.32
CA VAL A 335 9.15 62.04 -11.54
C VAL A 335 10.10 61.49 -12.59
N ASN A 336 11.35 61.17 -12.22
CA ASN A 336 12.34 60.61 -13.14
C ASN A 336 11.93 59.24 -13.71
N VAL A 337 11.32 58.38 -12.89
CA VAL A 337 10.83 57.06 -13.34
C VAL A 337 9.61 57.20 -14.25
N LEU A 338 8.66 58.09 -13.91
CA LEU A 338 7.51 58.37 -14.77
C LEU A 338 7.92 59.02 -16.10
N GLN A 339 8.92 59.90 -16.08
CA GLN A 339 9.52 60.48 -17.29
C GLN A 339 10.12 59.38 -18.19
N ALA A 340 10.91 58.46 -17.61
CA ALA A 340 11.47 57.34 -18.35
C ALA A 340 10.37 56.40 -18.89
N LEU A 341 9.30 56.16 -18.13
CA LEU A 341 8.15 55.37 -18.59
C LEU A 341 7.42 56.03 -19.75
N TYR A 342 7.24 57.35 -19.71
CA TYR A 342 6.63 58.13 -20.80
C TYR A 342 7.50 58.08 -22.06
N GLU A 343 8.80 58.31 -21.95
CA GLU A 343 9.72 58.25 -23.08
C GLU A 343 9.73 56.86 -23.72
N LEU A 344 9.83 55.81 -22.90
CA LEU A 344 9.76 54.43 -23.38
C LEU A 344 8.40 54.14 -24.04
N SER A 345 7.27 54.51 -23.41
CA SER A 345 5.93 54.12 -23.87
C SER A 345 5.43 54.93 -25.08
N VAL A 346 5.83 56.20 -25.22
CA VAL A 346 5.33 57.10 -26.28
C VAL A 346 6.33 57.26 -27.43
N ARG A 347 7.64 57.33 -27.14
CA ARG A 347 8.65 57.59 -28.18
C ARG A 347 9.29 56.32 -28.74
N GLU A 348 9.49 55.30 -27.91
CA GLU A 348 10.28 54.12 -28.29
C GLU A 348 9.44 52.87 -28.55
N PHE A 349 8.38 52.67 -27.76
CA PHE A 349 7.51 51.50 -27.82
C PHE A 349 6.74 51.39 -29.14
N PRO A 350 6.18 52.47 -29.75
CA PRO A 350 5.59 52.39 -31.09
C PRO A 350 6.63 52.08 -32.17
N ARG A 351 6.29 51.23 -33.14
CA ARG A 351 7.16 50.93 -34.30
C ARG A 351 7.36 52.15 -35.19
N LEU A 352 6.29 52.90 -35.42
CA LEU A 352 6.29 54.12 -36.21
C LEU A 352 6.56 55.33 -35.30
N LYS A 353 7.70 55.97 -35.49
CA LYS A 353 8.04 57.19 -34.73
C LYS A 353 7.19 58.36 -35.23
N LYS A 354 6.44 58.98 -34.33
CA LYS A 354 5.65 60.19 -34.62
C LYS A 354 6.48 61.44 -34.34
N SER A 355 6.28 62.51 -35.12
CA SER A 355 6.92 63.80 -34.85
C SER A 355 6.30 64.45 -33.61
N MET A 356 7.00 65.40 -33.00
CA MET A 356 6.48 66.11 -31.83
C MET A 356 5.17 66.86 -32.12
N GLU A 357 5.02 67.37 -33.34
CA GLU A 357 3.79 68.04 -33.79
C GLU A 357 2.62 67.06 -33.91
N THR A 358 2.86 65.85 -34.43
CA THR A 358 1.85 64.79 -34.50
C THR A 358 1.44 64.32 -33.10
N LEU A 359 2.39 64.16 -32.18
CA LEU A 359 2.10 63.77 -30.80
C LEU A 359 1.26 64.81 -30.05
N ARG A 360 1.50 66.11 -30.31
CA ARG A 360 0.68 67.20 -29.76
C ARG A 360 -0.75 67.19 -30.31
N LEU A 361 -0.91 66.96 -31.63
CA LEU A 361 -2.23 66.86 -32.26
C LEU A 361 -3.05 65.67 -31.75
N GLU A 362 -2.38 64.58 -31.40
CA GLU A 362 -3.03 63.38 -30.86
C GLU A 362 -3.26 63.42 -29.34
N GLY A 363 -2.83 64.49 -28.67
CA GLY A 363 -2.95 64.65 -27.22
C GLY A 363 -2.01 63.75 -26.41
N LEU A 364 -0.91 63.29 -27.01
CA LEU A 364 0.14 62.47 -26.38
C LEU A 364 1.35 63.29 -25.92
N ALA A 365 1.35 64.60 -26.16
CA ALA A 365 2.36 65.56 -25.70
C ALA A 365 1.71 66.91 -25.36
N THR A 366 2.31 67.69 -24.46
CA THR A 366 1.77 68.97 -23.98
C THR A 366 1.72 70.04 -25.07
N CYS A 367 0.67 70.88 -25.02
CA CYS A 367 0.40 71.91 -26.03
C CYS A 367 1.12 73.24 -25.78
N SER A 368 1.65 73.49 -24.57
CA SER A 368 2.33 74.73 -24.19
C SER A 368 3.84 74.73 -24.53
N PRO A 369 4.36 75.69 -25.32
CA PRO A 369 5.81 75.83 -25.57
C PRO A 369 6.60 76.53 -24.43
N ALA A 370 5.97 76.94 -23.32
CA ALA A 370 6.53 77.94 -22.39
C ALA A 370 7.02 77.42 -21.01
N THR A 371 7.04 76.11 -20.76
CA THR A 371 7.65 75.51 -19.54
C THR A 371 8.82 74.61 -19.92
N VAL A 372 9.92 75.22 -20.37
CA VAL A 372 11.15 74.49 -20.82
C VAL A 372 12.17 74.29 -19.68
N THR A 373 11.80 74.51 -18.41
CA THR A 373 12.76 74.35 -17.29
C THR A 373 12.42 73.24 -16.30
N GLY A 374 11.41 72.40 -16.57
CA GLY A 374 10.99 71.32 -15.68
C GLY A 374 10.67 70.00 -16.38
N LEU A 375 10.66 68.90 -15.62
CA LEU A 375 10.29 67.55 -16.10
C LEU A 375 8.76 67.45 -16.28
N LEU A 376 8.27 66.63 -17.21
CA LEU A 376 6.84 66.54 -17.58
C LEU A 376 5.93 66.27 -16.37
N PHE A 377 6.39 65.45 -15.42
CA PHE A 377 5.60 65.04 -14.25
C PHE A 377 5.92 65.82 -12.96
N GLU A 378 6.76 66.85 -13.01
CA GLU A 378 7.32 67.52 -11.82
C GLU A 378 6.25 68.08 -10.86
N ASN A 379 5.12 68.56 -11.38
CA ASN A 379 3.99 69.05 -10.58
C ASN A 379 2.72 68.19 -10.68
N ALA A 380 2.79 67.05 -11.38
CA ALA A 380 1.63 66.24 -11.77
C ALA A 380 1.44 64.98 -10.91
N ILE A 381 2.33 64.68 -9.96
CA ILE A 381 2.22 63.51 -9.09
C ILE A 381 1.36 63.82 -7.86
N GLN A 382 0.46 62.91 -7.52
CA GLN A 382 -0.24 62.86 -6.24
C GLN A 382 -0.02 61.49 -5.62
N PHE A 383 0.68 61.45 -4.50
CA PHE A 383 0.79 60.20 -3.75
C PHE A 383 -0.53 59.91 -3.04
N PRO A 384 -1.06 58.68 -3.17
CA PRO A 384 -2.24 58.27 -2.40
C PRO A 384 -1.94 58.25 -0.91
N ASP A 385 -3.00 58.45 -0.12
CA ASP A 385 -2.98 58.51 1.34
C ASP A 385 -2.40 57.21 1.92
N ASP A 386 -1.54 57.33 2.93
CA ASP A 386 -0.89 56.19 3.59
C ASP A 386 -1.90 55.30 4.34
N GLU A 387 -3.12 55.80 4.60
CA GLU A 387 -4.24 55.03 5.17
C GLU A 387 -5.09 54.27 4.14
N ASP A 388 -4.88 54.44 2.83
CA ASP A 388 -5.63 53.70 1.80
C ASP A 388 -5.15 52.24 1.69
N ALA A 389 -5.65 51.41 2.60
CA ALA A 389 -5.35 49.98 2.67
C ALA A 389 -5.68 49.24 1.36
N VAL A 390 -6.69 49.71 0.61
CA VAL A 390 -7.12 49.07 -0.65
C VAL A 390 -6.10 49.34 -1.74
N PHE A 391 -5.64 50.59 -1.89
CA PHE A 391 -4.60 50.94 -2.87
C PHE A 391 -3.30 50.17 -2.60
N PHE A 392 -2.81 50.18 -1.36
CA PHE A 392 -1.57 49.45 -1.02
C PHE A 392 -1.72 47.94 -1.12
N ARG A 393 -2.92 47.37 -0.96
CA ARG A 393 -3.19 45.95 -1.25
C ARG A 393 -3.02 45.65 -2.73
N HIS A 394 -3.62 46.44 -3.61
CA HIS A 394 -3.48 46.29 -5.07
C HIS A 394 -2.03 46.50 -5.52
N LEU A 395 -1.35 47.51 -4.99
CA LEU A 395 0.06 47.81 -5.27
C LEU A 395 0.98 46.63 -4.89
N ARG A 396 0.78 46.04 -3.72
CA ARG A 396 1.53 44.86 -3.27
C ARG A 396 1.25 43.64 -4.13
N ARG A 397 -0.02 43.40 -4.46
CA ARG A 397 -0.40 42.28 -5.34
C ARG A 397 0.22 42.44 -6.73
N LEU A 398 0.20 43.65 -7.29
CA LEU A 398 0.86 43.96 -8.54
C LEU A 398 2.38 43.77 -8.45
N HIS A 399 3.02 44.24 -7.38
CA HIS A 399 4.45 44.00 -7.14
C HIS A 399 4.77 42.51 -7.15
N THR A 400 4.01 41.69 -6.42
CA THR A 400 4.20 40.23 -6.40
C THR A 400 4.00 39.62 -7.78
N ILE A 401 2.94 40.03 -8.50
CA ILE A 401 2.69 39.57 -9.87
C ILE A 401 3.86 39.92 -10.77
N LEU A 402 4.45 41.12 -10.71
CA LEU A 402 5.51 41.55 -11.62
C LEU A 402 6.91 41.06 -11.23
N THR A 403 7.15 40.73 -9.95
CA THR A 403 8.47 40.37 -9.43
C THR A 403 8.65 38.88 -9.15
N SER A 404 7.60 38.07 -9.23
CA SER A 404 7.69 36.62 -9.06
C SER A 404 8.59 35.98 -10.13
N ARG A 405 9.89 35.88 -9.83
CA ARG A 405 10.89 35.20 -10.64
C ARG A 405 11.11 33.80 -10.09
N ASP A 406 10.43 32.81 -10.63
CA ASP A 406 10.84 31.42 -10.39
C ASP A 406 11.95 31.07 -11.37
N SER A 407 13.19 31.48 -11.05
CA SER A 407 14.35 30.96 -11.75
C SER A 407 14.48 29.46 -11.49
N MET A 408 14.92 28.67 -12.48
CA MET A 408 15.21 27.24 -12.28
C MET A 408 16.25 26.98 -11.19
N HIS A 409 17.05 27.99 -10.81
CA HIS A 409 18.01 27.93 -9.71
C HIS A 409 17.36 27.90 -8.32
N ASN A 410 16.10 28.34 -8.18
CA ASN A 410 15.38 28.36 -6.89
C ASN A 410 14.63 27.05 -6.60
N VAL A 411 14.66 26.07 -7.50
CA VAL A 411 14.02 24.77 -7.28
C VAL A 411 14.88 23.95 -6.31
N PRO A 412 14.33 23.51 -5.15
CA PRO A 412 15.10 22.74 -4.15
C PRO A 412 15.85 21.57 -4.79
N THR A 413 17.10 21.31 -4.44
CA THR A 413 17.86 20.17 -5.00
C THR A 413 17.30 18.83 -4.53
N ASN A 414 16.81 18.78 -3.30
CA ASN A 414 16.22 17.59 -2.67
C ASN A 414 14.93 17.15 -3.39
N ILE A 415 14.89 15.88 -3.80
CA ILE A 415 13.79 15.30 -4.57
C ILE A 415 12.50 15.23 -3.75
N GLU A 416 12.60 14.91 -2.45
CA GLU A 416 11.44 14.82 -1.55
C GLU A 416 10.81 16.20 -1.32
N ALA A 417 11.62 17.26 -1.20
CA ALA A 417 11.13 18.63 -1.13
C ALA A 417 10.38 19.03 -2.41
N ARG A 418 10.92 18.69 -3.60
CA ARG A 418 10.22 18.91 -4.88
C ARG A 418 8.88 18.19 -4.92
N ARG A 419 8.86 16.91 -4.54
CA ARG A 419 7.63 16.08 -4.52
C ARG A 419 6.57 16.69 -3.61
N ARG A 420 6.95 17.06 -2.38
CA ARG A 420 6.05 17.64 -1.38
C ARG A 420 5.45 18.97 -1.84
N ILE A 421 6.27 19.89 -2.36
CA ILE A 421 5.80 21.17 -2.89
C ILE A 421 4.90 20.96 -4.12
N ALA A 422 5.28 20.07 -5.03
CA ALA A 422 4.49 19.75 -6.22
C ALA A 422 3.12 19.16 -5.83
N PHE A 423 3.09 18.19 -4.92
CA PHE A 423 1.85 17.61 -4.43
C PHE A 423 0.98 18.67 -3.75
N PHE A 424 1.54 19.45 -2.83
CA PHE A 424 0.81 20.49 -2.13
C PHE A 424 0.19 21.49 -3.11
N SER A 425 0.99 22.01 -4.05
CA SER A 425 0.51 22.93 -5.09
C SER A 425 -0.62 22.31 -5.91
N ASN A 426 -0.44 21.08 -6.43
CA ASN A 426 -1.45 20.39 -7.22
C ASN A 426 -2.75 20.12 -6.42
N SER A 427 -2.61 19.79 -5.14
CA SER A 427 -3.75 19.49 -4.27
C SER A 427 -4.65 20.69 -3.98
N LEU A 428 -4.11 21.92 -4.03
CA LEU A 428 -4.90 23.14 -3.85
C LEU A 428 -5.88 23.39 -5.00
N PHE A 429 -5.67 22.75 -6.15
CA PHE A 429 -6.55 22.81 -7.32
C PHE A 429 -7.55 21.65 -7.38
N MET A 430 -7.48 20.72 -6.42
CA MET A 430 -8.49 19.66 -6.30
C MET A 430 -9.77 20.22 -5.69
N ASN A 431 -10.87 19.49 -5.88
CA ASN A 431 -12.14 19.85 -5.26
C ASN A 431 -12.02 19.68 -3.74
N MET A 432 -12.06 20.80 -3.01
CA MET A 432 -11.97 20.85 -1.55
C MET A 432 -12.99 21.87 -1.01
N PRO A 433 -13.65 21.58 0.12
CA PRO A 433 -14.60 22.52 0.71
C PRO A 433 -13.89 23.76 1.21
N ARG A 434 -14.60 24.88 1.27
CA ARG A 434 -14.05 26.14 1.78
C ARG A 434 -13.77 26.04 3.28
N ALA A 435 -12.54 26.35 3.69
CA ALA A 435 -12.16 26.30 5.09
C ALA A 435 -12.84 27.41 5.92
N PRO A 436 -13.38 27.08 7.11
CA PRO A 436 -13.81 28.09 8.09
C PRO A 436 -12.60 28.70 8.81
N TYR A 437 -12.84 29.83 9.48
CA TYR A 437 -11.91 30.40 10.47
C TYR A 437 -11.56 29.35 11.54
N VAL A 438 -10.32 29.39 12.08
CA VAL A 438 -9.84 28.42 13.10
C VAL A 438 -10.79 28.38 14.30
N GLU A 439 -11.32 29.51 14.74
CA GLU A 439 -12.26 29.54 15.87
C GLU A 439 -13.57 28.79 15.60
N LYS A 440 -14.04 28.77 14.34
CA LYS A 440 -15.31 28.16 13.92
C LYS A 440 -15.16 26.72 13.42
N MET A 441 -13.93 26.23 13.26
CA MET A 441 -13.69 24.86 12.82
C MET A 441 -14.10 23.84 13.89
N MET A 442 -14.35 22.61 13.44
CA MET A 442 -14.52 21.45 14.31
C MET A 442 -13.22 21.17 15.09
N ALA A 443 -13.33 20.98 16.41
CA ALA A 443 -12.19 20.55 17.21
C ALA A 443 -11.94 19.06 16.97
N PHE A 444 -10.67 18.64 16.97
CA PHE A 444 -10.32 17.25 16.74
C PHE A 444 -9.12 16.81 17.59
N SER A 445 -9.00 15.50 17.77
CA SER A 445 -7.82 14.89 18.38
C SER A 445 -7.11 13.95 17.43
N VAL A 446 -5.80 13.84 17.59
CA VAL A 446 -5.02 12.74 17.00
C VAL A 446 -4.75 11.70 18.08
N LEU A 447 -4.83 10.43 17.71
CA LEU A 447 -4.60 9.29 18.59
C LEU A 447 -3.57 8.35 17.96
N THR A 448 -2.50 8.05 18.71
CA THR A 448 -1.46 7.10 18.28
C THR A 448 -1.28 5.98 19.32
N PRO A 449 -1.54 4.71 18.99
CA PRO A 449 -1.21 3.60 19.87
C PRO A 449 0.29 3.35 19.86
N TYR A 450 0.92 3.37 21.03
CA TYR A 450 2.33 3.08 21.26
C TYR A 450 2.46 1.86 22.18
N TYR A 451 3.33 0.91 21.84
CA TYR A 451 3.54 -0.26 22.67
C TYR A 451 4.93 -0.25 23.32
N ASP A 452 5.97 -0.63 22.57
CA ASP A 452 7.33 -0.81 23.11
C ASP A 452 8.43 -0.43 22.11
N GLU A 453 8.04 0.14 20.96
CA GLU A 453 8.96 0.51 19.89
C GLU A 453 9.91 1.66 20.29
N GLU A 454 11.02 1.82 19.57
CA GLU A 454 12.01 2.85 19.88
C GLU A 454 11.44 4.27 19.74
N VAL A 455 11.66 5.09 20.77
CA VAL A 455 11.19 6.48 20.80
C VAL A 455 12.15 7.38 20.02
N MET A 456 13.46 7.24 20.28
CA MET A 456 14.56 7.78 19.49
C MET A 456 15.69 6.74 19.41
N TYR A 457 16.44 6.73 18.31
CA TYR A 457 17.62 5.87 18.19
C TYR A 457 18.65 6.19 19.26
N GLY A 458 19.20 5.16 19.91
CA GLY A 458 20.29 5.28 20.88
C GLY A 458 21.59 5.75 20.23
N LYS A 459 22.44 6.46 20.98
CA LYS A 459 23.76 6.90 20.48
C LYS A 459 24.64 5.71 20.09
N GLU A 460 24.61 4.65 20.89
CA GLU A 460 25.41 3.43 20.67
C GLU A 460 24.91 2.67 19.44
N PHE A 461 23.60 2.48 19.32
CA PHE A 461 22.98 1.83 18.16
C PHE A 461 23.31 2.50 16.82
N LEU A 462 23.44 3.83 16.79
CA LEU A 462 23.81 4.55 15.57
C LEU A 462 25.26 4.30 15.15
N ARG A 463 26.13 3.92 16.09
CA ARG A 463 27.57 3.71 15.88
C ARG A 463 27.95 2.24 15.84
N SER A 464 27.15 1.36 16.40
CA SER A 464 27.39 -0.08 16.36
C SER A 464 27.48 -0.52 14.91
N GLU A 465 28.64 -1.06 14.55
CA GLU A 465 28.88 -1.64 13.25
C GLU A 465 28.24 -3.02 13.21
N ASN A 466 27.57 -3.32 12.09
CA ASN A 466 27.13 -4.68 11.81
C ASN A 466 28.34 -5.57 11.47
N GLU A 467 28.09 -6.85 11.24
CA GLU A 467 29.09 -7.84 10.82
C GLU A 467 29.93 -7.41 9.59
N ASP A 468 29.40 -6.50 8.78
CA ASP A 468 30.06 -5.92 7.59
C ASP A 468 30.85 -4.61 7.87
N GLY A 469 31.00 -4.19 9.14
CA GLY A 469 31.66 -2.93 9.50
C GLY A 469 30.84 -1.67 9.21
N ILE A 470 29.56 -1.83 8.83
CA ILE A 470 28.67 -0.72 8.46
C ILE A 470 27.79 -0.34 9.64
N SER A 471 27.86 0.92 10.07
CA SER A 471 26.97 1.48 11.09
C SER A 471 25.67 2.04 10.50
N THR A 472 24.60 2.06 11.29
CA THR A 472 23.31 2.65 10.87
C THR A 472 23.46 4.13 10.48
N LEU A 473 24.32 4.89 11.17
CA LEU A 473 24.59 6.27 10.83
C LEU A 473 25.26 6.43 9.46
N PHE A 474 26.28 5.63 9.17
CA PHE A 474 26.95 5.64 7.88
C PHE A 474 25.97 5.37 6.74
N TYR A 475 25.10 4.36 6.92
CA TYR A 475 24.06 4.03 5.96
C TYR A 475 23.10 5.22 5.70
N LEU A 476 22.62 5.89 6.76
CA LEU A 476 21.74 7.06 6.63
C LEU A 476 22.43 8.25 5.95
N GLN A 477 23.71 8.48 6.23
CA GLN A 477 24.49 9.55 5.57
C GLN A 477 24.62 9.30 4.06
N LYS A 478 24.76 8.04 3.64
CA LYS A 478 24.88 7.68 2.22
C LYS A 478 23.56 7.75 1.46
N ILE A 479 22.45 7.39 2.09
CA ILE A 479 21.12 7.50 1.46
C ILE A 479 20.66 8.96 1.36
N TYR A 480 20.93 9.76 2.39
CA TYR A 480 20.45 11.13 2.51
C TYR A 480 21.60 12.15 2.51
N GLU A 481 22.50 12.03 1.52
CA GLU A 481 23.74 12.82 1.46
C GLU A 481 23.47 14.34 1.41
N ASP A 482 22.49 14.75 0.61
CA ASP A 482 22.06 16.14 0.48
C ASP A 482 21.45 16.67 1.79
N GLU A 483 20.60 15.88 2.46
CA GLU A 483 20.00 16.27 3.73
C GLU A 483 21.01 16.29 4.88
N TRP A 484 22.04 15.44 4.84
CA TRP A 484 23.15 15.45 5.78
C TRP A 484 23.96 16.74 5.65
N LYS A 485 24.31 17.14 4.42
CA LYS A 485 25.01 18.42 4.16
C LYS A 485 24.24 19.61 4.73
N HIS A 486 22.93 19.70 4.45
CA HIS A 486 22.07 20.75 4.99
C HIS A 486 21.91 20.67 6.52
N PHE A 487 22.00 19.48 7.10
CA PHE A 487 21.95 19.31 8.56
C PHE A 487 23.23 19.83 9.21
N MET A 488 24.41 19.45 8.69
CA MET A 488 25.69 19.96 9.16
C MET A 488 25.76 21.48 9.03
N GLU A 489 25.33 22.04 7.89
CA GLU A 489 25.25 23.48 7.68
C GLU A 489 24.44 24.19 8.78
N ARG A 490 23.29 23.63 9.17
CA ARG A 490 22.50 24.18 10.29
C ARG A 490 23.21 24.03 11.63
N MET A 491 23.91 22.92 11.86
CA MET A 491 24.65 22.71 13.11
C MET A 491 25.81 23.69 13.27
N TYR A 492 26.56 24.00 12.21
CA TYR A 492 27.60 25.04 12.25
C TYR A 492 27.00 26.42 12.57
N ARG A 493 25.86 26.76 11.95
CA ARG A 493 25.14 28.02 12.25
C ARG A 493 24.64 28.11 13.70
N GLU A 494 24.42 26.98 14.35
CA GLU A 494 24.03 26.90 15.76
C GLU A 494 25.23 26.80 16.72
N GLY A 495 26.44 27.13 16.26
CA GLY A 495 27.65 27.23 17.09
C GLY A 495 28.49 25.95 17.20
N MET A 496 28.37 25.03 16.23
CA MET A 496 29.34 23.93 16.06
C MET A 496 30.55 24.44 15.28
N GLU A 497 31.77 24.08 15.69
CA GLU A 497 33.00 24.46 14.98
C GLU A 497 33.68 23.26 14.30
N ASN A 498 33.64 22.08 14.95
CA ASN A 498 34.23 20.84 14.45
C ASN A 498 33.19 19.71 14.37
N ASP A 499 33.37 18.80 13.41
CA ASP A 499 32.47 17.67 13.16
C ASP A 499 32.34 16.75 14.38
N ASP A 500 33.43 16.53 15.14
CA ASP A 500 33.42 15.66 16.31
C ASP A 500 32.50 16.17 17.44
N GLU A 501 32.21 17.47 17.47
CA GLU A 501 31.27 18.04 18.44
C GLU A 501 29.83 17.56 18.23
N ILE A 502 29.53 16.98 17.06
CA ILE A 502 28.23 16.39 16.79
C ILE A 502 27.92 15.21 17.72
N TYR A 503 28.96 14.51 18.18
CA TYR A 503 28.83 13.36 19.07
C TYR A 503 28.80 13.75 20.55
N THR A 504 29.16 14.99 20.89
CA THR A 504 29.23 15.49 22.27
C THR A 504 28.16 16.56 22.51
N LYS A 505 28.37 17.78 22.00
CA LYS A 505 27.48 18.94 22.21
C LYS A 505 26.12 18.78 21.50
N LYS A 506 26.11 18.24 20.28
CA LYS A 506 24.89 18.11 19.44
C LYS A 506 24.41 16.66 19.28
N ALA A 507 24.76 15.78 20.23
CA ALA A 507 24.42 14.36 20.17
C ALA A 507 22.91 14.11 20.09
N ARG A 508 22.09 14.94 20.75
CA ARG A 508 20.63 14.81 20.70
C ARG A 508 20.07 15.22 19.33
N ASP A 509 20.60 16.27 18.72
CA ASP A 509 20.20 16.71 17.38
C ASP A 509 20.55 15.67 16.32
N LEU A 510 21.72 15.02 16.45
CA LEU A 510 22.10 13.87 15.64
C LEU A 510 21.12 12.70 15.78
N ARG A 511 20.79 12.34 17.03
CA ARG A 511 19.82 11.26 17.31
C ARG A 511 18.44 11.58 16.75
N LEU A 512 17.98 12.82 16.88
CA LEU A 512 16.72 13.27 16.29
C LEU A 512 16.76 13.25 14.77
N TRP A 513 17.87 13.70 14.16
CA TRP A 513 18.06 13.65 12.71
C TRP A 513 17.95 12.21 12.18
N ALA A 514 18.61 11.25 12.84
CA ALA A 514 18.51 9.84 12.47
C ALA A 514 17.09 9.29 12.72
N SER A 515 16.51 9.59 13.89
CA SER A 515 15.18 9.09 14.29
C SER A 515 14.06 9.59 13.39
N HIS A 516 14.18 10.82 12.85
CA HIS A 516 13.26 11.39 11.88
C HIS A 516 13.31 10.68 10.51
N ARG A 517 14.30 9.84 10.22
CA ARG A 517 14.38 9.04 8.98
C ARG A 517 14.01 7.58 9.18
N GLY A 518 13.93 7.14 10.44
CA GLY A 518 13.41 5.83 10.84
C GLY A 518 11.93 5.82 11.15
N GLN A 519 11.45 4.68 11.65
CA GLN A 519 10.06 4.45 12.08
C GLN A 519 9.92 4.62 13.61
N THR A 520 10.34 5.77 14.14
CA THR A 520 10.37 6.05 15.59
C THR A 520 9.19 6.92 16.05
N LEU A 521 8.82 6.84 17.33
CA LEU A 521 7.77 7.70 17.91
C LEU A 521 8.09 9.19 17.74
N SER A 522 9.36 9.59 17.84
CA SER A 522 9.78 10.98 17.69
C SER A 522 9.41 11.56 16.31
N ARG A 523 9.50 10.77 15.24
CA ARG A 523 9.10 11.17 13.89
C ARG A 523 7.59 11.43 13.82
N THR A 524 6.79 10.50 14.33
CA THR A 524 5.31 10.63 14.35
C THR A 524 4.88 11.82 15.19
N VAL A 525 5.45 12.00 16.37
CA VAL A 525 5.13 13.14 17.22
C VAL A 525 5.47 14.45 16.53
N ARG A 526 6.64 14.57 15.92
CA ARG A 526 7.01 15.76 15.14
C ARG A 526 6.01 16.02 14.00
N GLY A 527 5.64 14.97 13.26
CA GLY A 527 4.72 15.06 12.13
C GLY A 527 3.32 15.54 12.56
N MET A 528 2.72 14.89 13.55
CA MET A 528 1.37 15.22 14.02
C MET A 528 1.30 16.57 14.74
N MET A 529 2.39 16.99 15.38
CA MET A 529 2.48 18.33 15.98
C MET A 529 2.53 19.45 14.94
N TYR A 530 2.71 19.16 13.64
CA TYR A 530 2.51 20.17 12.61
C TYR A 530 1.06 20.65 12.51
N TYR A 531 0.06 19.84 12.89
CA TYR A 531 -1.32 20.35 13.00
C TYR A 531 -1.42 21.51 13.99
N TYR A 532 -0.82 21.38 15.17
CA TYR A 532 -0.79 22.46 16.15
C TYR A 532 -0.08 23.71 15.61
N ARG A 533 1.07 23.54 14.95
CA ARG A 533 1.82 24.66 14.37
C ARG A 533 1.08 25.33 13.21
N ALA A 534 0.44 24.54 12.35
CA ALA A 534 -0.39 25.02 11.25
C ALA A 534 -1.59 25.80 11.78
N LEU A 535 -2.28 25.30 12.80
CA LEU A 535 -3.42 26.00 13.41
C LEU A 535 -3.02 27.31 14.09
N LYS A 536 -1.85 27.37 14.75
CA LYS A 536 -1.30 28.64 15.26
C LYS A 536 -1.10 29.65 14.14
N MET A 537 -0.42 29.24 13.06
CA MET A 537 -0.19 30.09 11.90
C MET A 537 -1.50 30.55 11.26
N LEU A 538 -2.48 29.66 11.12
CA LEU A 538 -3.77 29.99 10.54
C LEU A 538 -4.61 30.89 11.45
N ALA A 539 -4.54 30.72 12.77
CA ALA A 539 -5.22 31.60 13.74
C ALA A 539 -4.60 33.01 13.74
N PHE A 540 -3.28 33.10 13.61
CA PHE A 540 -2.58 34.37 13.38
C PHE A 540 -3.09 35.00 12.08
N LEU A 541 -3.07 34.28 10.95
CA LEU A 541 -3.52 34.81 9.66
C LEU A 541 -5.00 35.21 9.65
N ASP A 542 -5.84 34.53 10.41
CA ASP A 542 -7.26 34.85 10.55
C ASP A 542 -7.50 36.16 11.35
N SER A 543 -6.55 36.57 12.20
CA SER A 543 -6.66 37.73 13.12
C SER A 543 -5.69 38.88 12.84
N ALA A 544 -4.64 38.65 12.06
CA ALA A 544 -3.57 39.61 11.79
C ALA A 544 -4.04 40.71 10.82
N SER A 545 -3.64 41.95 11.11
CA SER A 545 -3.78 43.04 10.15
C SER A 545 -2.83 42.82 8.96
N GLU A 546 -3.13 43.41 7.80
CA GLU A 546 -2.26 43.29 6.63
C GLU A 546 -0.86 43.90 6.85
N MET A 547 -0.70 44.83 7.82
CA MET A 547 0.59 45.35 8.27
C MET A 547 1.37 44.33 9.10
N ASP A 548 0.70 43.63 10.03
CA ASP A 548 1.33 42.58 10.85
C ASP A 548 1.85 41.41 9.98
N ILE A 549 1.11 41.06 8.93
CA ILE A 549 1.54 40.04 7.95
C ILE A 549 2.79 40.50 7.18
N ARG A 550 2.89 41.79 6.84
CA ARG A 550 4.05 42.38 6.15
C ARG A 550 5.29 42.38 7.04
N ASP A 551 5.20 42.90 8.26
CA ASP A 551 6.33 42.95 9.19
C ASP A 551 6.85 41.54 9.51
N GLY A 552 5.94 40.56 9.67
CA GLY A 552 6.33 39.15 9.80
C GLY A 552 7.03 38.58 8.57
N SER A 553 6.52 38.85 7.36
CA SER A 553 7.16 38.40 6.11
C SER A 553 8.53 39.04 5.86
N GLN A 554 8.68 40.33 6.20
CA GLN A 554 9.92 41.07 6.07
C GLN A 554 10.93 40.67 7.15
N GLN A 555 10.50 40.34 8.37
CA GLN A 555 11.37 39.77 9.41
C GLN A 555 11.85 38.36 9.06
N ILE A 556 11.01 37.53 8.45
CA ILE A 556 11.42 36.22 7.92
C ILE A 556 12.47 36.39 6.80
N GLY A 557 12.29 37.39 5.92
CA GLY A 557 13.26 37.72 4.87
C GLY A 557 14.53 38.41 5.38
N SER A 558 14.44 39.29 6.37
CA SER A 558 15.56 40.08 6.90
C SER A 558 16.43 39.28 7.87
N HIS A 559 15.89 38.28 8.58
CA HIS A 559 16.72 37.35 9.38
C HIS A 559 17.56 36.41 8.51
N VAL A 560 17.15 36.15 7.26
CA VAL A 560 17.95 35.41 6.27
C VAL A 560 19.10 36.29 5.73
N LEU A 561 18.94 37.61 5.71
CA LEU A 561 19.97 38.58 5.27
C LEU A 561 20.87 39.09 6.41
N MET A 562 20.37 39.23 7.65
CA MET A 562 21.18 39.75 8.77
C MET A 562 22.22 38.77 9.32
N ASN A 563 22.13 37.48 8.98
CA ASN A 563 23.18 36.50 9.33
C ASN A 563 24.41 36.55 8.39
N GLN A 564 24.49 37.51 7.45
CA GLN A 564 25.65 37.68 6.58
C GLN A 564 26.65 38.75 7.05
N ASN A 565 26.28 39.66 7.98
CA ASN A 565 27.09 40.87 8.25
C ASN A 565 27.29 41.24 9.74
N SER A 566 27.37 40.29 10.66
CA SER A 566 27.79 40.59 12.05
C SER A 566 29.16 39.99 12.37
N GLY A 567 30.17 40.48 11.66
CA GLY A 567 31.56 40.50 12.13
C GLY A 567 31.97 41.96 12.30
N LEU A 568 32.46 42.27 13.50
CA LEU A 568 33.02 43.54 14.01
C LEU A 568 32.09 44.57 14.67
N ASP A 569 32.62 45.04 15.81
CA ASP A 569 32.38 46.25 16.61
C ASP A 569 31.33 46.25 17.74
N GLY A 570 31.82 45.99 18.97
CA GLY A 570 32.07 47.07 19.93
C GLY A 570 30.93 47.59 20.83
N VAL A 571 30.78 46.97 22.01
CA VAL A 571 30.74 47.57 23.37
C VAL A 571 29.79 48.77 23.70
N GLN A 572 29.11 48.62 24.86
CA GLN A 572 28.47 49.63 25.75
C GLN A 572 27.06 50.16 25.40
N SER A 573 26.03 49.54 25.99
CA SER A 573 25.29 50.17 27.10
C SER A 573 24.41 49.14 27.81
N ALA A 574 24.49 49.12 29.14
CA ALA A 574 23.70 48.28 30.04
C ALA A 574 22.65 49.15 30.76
N MET A 575 21.64 48.47 31.32
CA MET A 575 20.48 48.94 32.12
C MET A 575 19.27 49.38 31.27
N GLN A 576 18.06 48.82 31.34
CA GLN A 576 17.35 48.05 32.37
C GLN A 576 16.25 47.18 31.72
N SER A 577 16.15 45.89 32.06
CA SER A 577 14.92 45.22 32.53
C SER A 577 15.13 43.69 32.64
N SER A 578 15.29 43.29 33.90
CA SER A 578 15.05 42.00 34.55
C SER A 578 14.71 40.73 33.76
N SER A 579 15.49 39.69 34.09
CA SER A 579 15.07 38.30 34.35
C SER A 579 14.78 37.37 33.17
N ARG A 580 15.90 36.90 32.60
CA ARG A 580 16.08 35.71 31.76
C ARG A 580 15.72 34.39 32.47
N LYS A 581 15.04 33.50 31.75
CA LYS A 581 15.52 32.13 31.49
C LYS A 581 14.82 31.55 30.25
N LEU A 582 15.19 32.05 29.08
CA LEU A 582 14.78 31.51 27.79
C LEU A 582 15.82 30.48 27.35
N GLY A 583 15.54 29.22 27.63
CA GLY A 583 16.24 28.10 27.00
C GLY A 583 15.21 27.27 26.27
N ARG A 584 15.11 27.44 24.96
CA ARG A 584 14.57 26.43 24.02
C ARG A 584 14.65 26.91 22.57
N THR A 585 15.20 26.02 21.75
CA THR A 585 15.19 26.01 20.29
C THR A 585 13.78 26.21 19.73
N SER A 586 13.38 27.46 19.51
CA SER A 586 12.11 27.81 18.88
C SER A 586 12.34 28.23 17.43
N SER A 587 11.63 27.54 16.53
CA SER A 587 11.48 27.93 15.12
C SER A 587 11.25 29.43 14.96
N SER A 588 11.84 30.02 13.92
CA SER A 588 11.79 31.42 13.50
C SER A 588 10.38 32.06 13.41
N VAL A 589 9.31 31.30 13.58
CA VAL A 589 7.91 31.74 13.55
C VAL A 589 7.37 32.10 14.96
N SER A 590 8.01 31.66 16.04
CA SER A 590 7.47 31.83 17.41
C SER A 590 7.43 33.28 17.92
N TYR A 591 8.20 34.20 17.33
CA TYR A 591 8.24 35.60 17.76
C TYR A 591 7.03 36.44 17.26
N LEU A 592 6.19 35.90 16.37
CA LEU A 592 5.10 36.64 15.71
C LEU A 592 3.73 36.48 16.38
N PHE A 593 3.56 35.50 17.27
CA PHE A 593 2.24 35.07 17.72
C PHE A 593 1.78 35.81 18.99
N LYS A 594 0.63 36.49 18.94
CA LYS A 594 -0.02 37.08 20.13
C LYS A 594 -0.62 35.93 20.95
N GLY A 595 -0.55 35.98 22.29
CA GLY A 595 -0.89 34.86 23.18
C GLY A 595 -2.30 34.25 23.00
N HIS A 596 -3.23 34.96 22.35
CA HIS A 596 -4.58 34.49 22.01
C HIS A 596 -4.59 33.29 21.04
N GLU A 597 -3.71 33.27 20.04
CA GLU A 597 -3.66 32.24 18.99
C GLU A 597 -3.28 30.87 19.56
N HIS A 598 -2.44 30.87 20.60
CA HIS A 598 -2.03 29.69 21.34
C HIS A 598 -3.22 29.02 22.01
N GLY A 599 -4.08 29.82 22.66
CA GLY A 599 -5.29 29.34 23.30
C GLY A 599 -6.26 28.71 22.31
N ILE A 600 -6.52 29.39 21.18
CA ILE A 600 -7.42 28.87 20.13
C ILE A 600 -6.90 27.54 19.58
N ALA A 601 -5.62 27.47 19.19
CA ALA A 601 -5.05 26.25 18.63
C ALA A 601 -5.13 25.07 19.62
N LEU A 602 -4.89 25.30 20.91
CA LEU A 602 -4.95 24.28 21.96
C LEU A 602 -6.39 23.84 22.29
N LEU A 603 -7.37 24.72 22.11
CA LEU A 603 -8.80 24.39 22.22
C LEU A 603 -9.27 23.51 21.05
N LYS A 604 -8.68 23.69 19.86
CA LYS A 604 -9.08 22.97 18.64
C LYS A 604 -8.34 21.66 18.40
N PHE A 605 -7.13 21.52 18.95
CA PHE A 605 -6.28 20.35 18.69
C PHE A 605 -5.63 19.80 19.94
N THR A 606 -5.75 18.48 20.12
CA THR A 606 -5.01 17.72 21.12
C THR A 606 -4.45 16.43 20.53
N TYR A 607 -3.23 16.06 20.91
CA TYR A 607 -2.59 14.84 20.45
C TYR A 607 -2.37 13.87 21.62
N VAL A 608 -2.94 12.67 21.53
CA VAL A 608 -2.88 11.64 22.57
C VAL A 608 -2.06 10.44 22.09
N VAL A 609 -0.96 10.14 22.78
CA VAL A 609 -0.20 8.91 22.61
C VAL A 609 -0.62 7.92 23.70
N ALA A 610 -1.10 6.76 23.30
CA ALA A 610 -1.55 5.71 24.21
C ALA A 610 -0.39 4.74 24.48
N CYS A 611 0.23 4.81 25.66
CA CYS A 611 1.30 3.91 26.07
C CYS A 611 1.00 3.29 27.43
N GLN A 612 0.42 2.09 27.44
CA GLN A 612 0.11 1.39 28.70
C GLN A 612 1.36 1.02 29.51
N LEU A 613 2.50 0.77 28.84
CA LEU A 613 3.74 0.33 29.48
C LEU A 613 4.54 1.49 30.11
N TYR A 614 4.18 2.75 29.84
CA TYR A 614 4.95 3.91 30.28
C TYR A 614 5.16 3.95 31.80
N GLY A 615 4.13 3.64 32.61
CA GLY A 615 4.25 3.60 34.07
C GLY A 615 5.25 2.54 34.57
N GLN A 616 5.30 1.38 33.90
CA GLN A 616 6.26 0.32 34.20
C GLN A 616 7.68 0.69 33.74
N GLN A 617 7.82 1.23 32.54
CA GLN A 617 9.10 1.71 32.00
C GLN A 617 9.70 2.79 32.91
N LYS A 618 8.87 3.71 33.41
CA LYS A 618 9.24 4.72 34.39
C LYS A 618 9.73 4.10 35.71
N THR A 619 9.01 3.12 36.23
CA THR A 619 9.40 2.41 37.47
C THR A 619 10.73 1.67 37.32
N LYS A 620 11.01 1.15 36.12
CA LYS A 620 12.25 0.44 35.79
C LYS A 620 13.44 1.35 35.45
N GLY A 621 13.24 2.66 35.30
CA GLY A 621 14.29 3.58 34.85
C GLY A 621 14.72 3.37 33.40
N ASP A 622 13.79 2.96 32.54
CA ASP A 622 14.04 2.72 31.11
C ASP A 622 14.29 4.05 30.36
N SER A 623 15.29 4.09 29.48
CA SER A 623 15.61 5.28 28.68
C SER A 623 14.43 5.78 27.86
N ARG A 624 13.56 4.88 27.39
CA ARG A 624 12.34 5.22 26.64
C ARG A 624 11.40 6.11 27.43
N ALA A 625 11.32 5.94 28.75
CA ALA A 625 10.46 6.77 29.59
C ALA A 625 10.97 8.22 29.67
N GLU A 626 12.28 8.42 29.74
CA GLU A 626 12.90 9.75 29.72
C GLU A 626 12.70 10.44 28.36
N GLU A 627 12.77 9.68 27.28
CA GLU A 627 12.56 10.18 25.92
C GLU A 627 11.11 10.60 25.67
N ILE A 628 10.13 9.81 26.14
CA ILE A 628 8.72 10.19 26.10
C ILE A 628 8.49 11.47 26.93
N LEU A 629 9.09 11.57 28.12
CA LEU A 629 9.00 12.77 28.95
C LEU A 629 9.60 14.00 28.24
N TYR A 630 10.71 13.83 27.52
CA TYR A 630 11.29 14.88 26.68
C TYR A 630 10.32 15.32 25.58
N LEU A 631 9.66 14.38 24.90
CA LEU A 631 8.66 14.71 23.89
C LEU A 631 7.47 15.48 24.49
N MET A 632 6.98 15.09 25.67
CA MET A 632 5.91 15.80 26.38
C MET A 632 6.31 17.24 26.75
N LYS A 633 7.52 17.44 27.29
CA LYS A 633 8.02 18.76 27.67
C LYS A 633 8.23 19.72 26.49
N ASN A 634 8.45 19.20 25.29
CA ASN A 634 8.69 20.01 24.08
C ASN A 634 7.44 20.24 23.23
N ASN A 635 6.34 19.53 23.50
CA ASN A 635 5.14 19.57 22.68
C ASN A 635 3.91 19.87 23.54
N GLU A 636 3.49 21.15 23.56
CA GLU A 636 2.42 21.66 24.43
C GLU A 636 1.07 20.96 24.26
N ALA A 637 0.74 20.48 23.06
CA ALA A 637 -0.52 19.80 22.75
C ALA A 637 -0.46 18.26 22.89
N LEU A 638 0.74 17.70 23.17
CA LEU A 638 0.93 16.26 23.35
C LEU A 638 0.53 15.82 24.75
N ARG A 639 -0.19 14.71 24.83
CA ARG A 639 -0.60 14.03 26.07
C ARG A 639 -0.27 12.54 25.94
N VAL A 640 0.07 11.91 27.06
CA VAL A 640 0.34 10.47 27.12
C VAL A 640 -0.70 9.83 28.03
N ALA A 641 -1.44 8.86 27.50
CA ALA A 641 -2.36 8.03 28.27
C ALA A 641 -1.64 6.73 28.65
N TYR A 642 -1.51 6.48 29.95
CA TYR A 642 -0.79 5.33 30.49
C TYR A 642 -1.47 4.79 31.75
N VAL A 643 -1.04 3.61 32.19
CA VAL A 643 -1.53 2.98 33.42
C VAL A 643 -0.47 3.09 34.51
N ASP A 644 -0.89 3.51 35.69
CA ASP A 644 -0.04 3.72 36.86
C ASP A 644 -0.82 3.37 38.14
N GLU A 645 -0.09 2.86 39.13
CA GLU A 645 -0.60 2.54 40.47
C GLU A 645 -0.28 3.66 41.47
N MET A 646 0.70 4.52 41.18
CA MET A 646 1.15 5.60 42.09
C MET A 646 0.96 7.00 41.49
N GLN A 647 0.81 8.04 42.32
CA GLN A 647 0.68 9.45 41.87
C GLN A 647 2.02 10.19 41.93
N ARG A 648 2.55 10.68 40.78
CA ARG A 648 3.82 11.44 40.76
C ARG A 648 3.91 12.61 39.75
N GLU A 649 2.88 12.96 38.96
CA GLU A 649 2.93 14.05 37.95
C GLU A 649 1.64 14.87 37.85
N VAL A 650 1.64 15.95 37.04
CA VAL A 650 0.47 16.80 36.75
C VAL A 650 -0.59 15.97 36.00
N GLU A 651 -1.46 15.35 36.78
CA GLU A 651 -2.56 14.50 36.33
C GLU A 651 -3.72 15.37 35.85
N ILE A 652 -4.17 15.16 34.61
CA ILE A 652 -5.33 15.90 34.08
C ILE A 652 -6.63 15.18 34.45
N TYR A 653 -6.69 13.85 34.20
CA TYR A 653 -7.85 13.00 34.49
C TYR A 653 -7.37 11.55 34.73
N ARG A 654 -8.09 10.82 35.61
CA ARG A 654 -7.92 9.39 35.86
C ARG A 654 -9.26 8.68 35.83
N ILE A 655 -9.25 7.47 35.30
CA ILE A 655 -10.42 6.60 35.21
C ILE A 655 -10.09 5.23 35.79
N MET A 656 -11.07 4.62 36.45
CA MET A 656 -10.95 3.24 36.94
C MET A 656 -11.26 2.26 35.80
N LEU A 657 -10.44 1.23 35.64
CA LEU A 657 -10.61 0.23 34.60
C LEU A 657 -11.54 -0.90 35.09
N PRO A 658 -12.48 -1.39 34.26
CA PRO A 658 -13.46 -2.41 34.65
C PRO A 658 -12.91 -3.85 34.63
N GLY A 659 -11.65 -4.06 34.22
CA GLY A 659 -11.08 -5.40 34.07
C GLY A 659 -9.63 -5.38 33.56
N PRO A 660 -9.05 -6.54 33.21
CA PRO A 660 -7.68 -6.64 32.73
C PRO A 660 -7.50 -5.86 31.41
N LEU A 661 -6.47 -5.02 31.38
CA LEU A 661 -6.24 -4.03 30.34
C LEU A 661 -5.83 -4.64 28.99
N LYS A 662 -5.07 -5.75 29.00
CA LYS A 662 -4.60 -6.44 27.79
C LYS A 662 -5.38 -7.74 27.60
N LEU A 663 -6.29 -7.73 26.63
CA LEU A 663 -7.09 -8.89 26.25
C LEU A 663 -6.44 -9.66 25.09
N GLY A 664 -5.84 -8.96 24.12
CA GLY A 664 -5.13 -9.50 22.97
C GLY A 664 -3.77 -8.81 22.72
N GLU A 665 -3.55 -8.35 21.47
CA GLU A 665 -2.24 -7.90 20.95
C GLU A 665 -1.78 -6.51 21.45
N GLY A 666 -2.62 -5.78 22.18
CA GLY A 666 -2.28 -4.49 22.80
C GLY A 666 -2.67 -3.26 21.97
N LYS A 667 -2.53 -3.28 20.64
CA LYS A 667 -2.93 -2.15 19.76
C LYS A 667 -4.44 -1.82 19.86
N PRO A 668 -5.39 -2.76 19.69
CA PRO A 668 -6.81 -2.44 19.79
C PRO A 668 -7.21 -1.95 21.19
N GLU A 669 -6.61 -2.50 22.24
CA GLU A 669 -6.83 -2.07 23.62
C GLU A 669 -6.30 -0.65 23.84
N ASN A 670 -5.12 -0.32 23.31
CA ASN A 670 -4.54 1.03 23.35
C ASN A 670 -5.46 2.05 22.67
N GLN A 671 -5.98 1.74 21.48
CA GLN A 671 -6.86 2.63 20.74
C GLN A 671 -8.18 2.88 21.47
N ASN A 672 -8.86 1.81 21.90
CA ASN A 672 -10.13 1.93 22.60
C ASN A 672 -9.98 2.53 24.00
N HIS A 673 -8.86 2.30 24.68
CA HIS A 673 -8.56 2.96 25.96
C HIS A 673 -8.21 4.44 25.77
N ALA A 674 -7.58 4.83 24.67
CA ALA A 674 -7.20 6.22 24.48
C ALA A 674 -8.33 7.13 24.01
N ILE A 675 -9.38 6.59 23.37
CA ILE A 675 -10.50 7.40 22.85
C ILE A 675 -11.19 8.24 23.93
N ILE A 676 -11.28 7.73 25.17
CA ILE A 676 -11.90 8.46 26.31
C ILE A 676 -11.10 9.70 26.73
N PHE A 677 -9.79 9.74 26.44
CA PHE A 677 -8.93 10.89 26.76
C PHE A 677 -8.83 11.89 25.59
N THR A 678 -9.40 11.58 24.43
CA THR A 678 -9.47 12.49 23.29
C THR A 678 -10.53 13.57 23.49
N ARG A 679 -10.33 14.75 22.89
CA ARG A 679 -11.25 15.90 22.91
C ARG A 679 -11.69 16.29 21.48
N GLY A 680 -12.73 17.11 21.41
CA GLY A 680 -13.31 17.57 20.14
C GLY A 680 -14.36 16.61 19.57
N ASP A 681 -14.84 16.92 18.37
CA ASP A 681 -15.93 16.19 17.73
C ASP A 681 -15.40 15.09 16.80
N ALA A 682 -14.18 15.28 16.29
CA ALA A 682 -13.50 14.32 15.42
C ALA A 682 -12.27 13.70 16.10
N VAL A 683 -11.95 12.46 15.73
CA VAL A 683 -10.72 11.78 16.14
C VAL A 683 -10.03 11.17 14.93
N GLN A 684 -8.79 11.58 14.69
CA GLN A 684 -7.91 10.97 13.70
C GLN A 684 -7.08 9.89 14.38
N THR A 685 -7.12 8.69 13.81
CA THR A 685 -6.27 7.61 14.25
C THR A 685 -4.99 7.65 13.42
N ILE A 686 -3.81 7.65 14.06
CA ILE A 686 -2.48 7.55 13.42
C ILE A 686 -1.68 6.32 13.92
N ASP A 687 -1.04 5.55 13.04
CA ASP A 687 -0.08 4.51 13.42
C ASP A 687 1.27 5.14 13.82
N MET A 688 2.04 4.50 14.71
CA MET A 688 3.35 5.03 15.13
C MET A 688 4.42 5.11 14.01
N ASN A 689 4.22 4.48 12.86
CA ASN A 689 5.12 4.65 11.72
C ASN A 689 4.63 5.69 10.71
N GLN A 690 3.56 6.41 11.02
CA GLN A 690 3.04 7.49 10.19
C GLN A 690 3.53 8.86 10.65
N ASP A 691 3.65 9.78 9.72
CA ASP A 691 4.00 11.18 9.97
C ASP A 691 3.16 12.10 9.09
N ASN A 692 3.25 13.40 9.36
CA ASN A 692 2.57 14.40 8.55
C ASN A 692 3.56 15.49 8.16
N TYR A 693 3.20 16.25 7.14
CA TYR A 693 3.96 17.37 6.64
C TYR A 693 3.26 18.68 7.00
N PHE A 694 4.03 19.76 7.14
CA PHE A 694 3.50 21.05 7.58
C PHE A 694 2.47 21.62 6.61
N GLU A 695 2.77 21.55 5.32
CA GLU A 695 1.90 22.00 4.23
C GLU A 695 0.60 21.18 4.13
N GLU A 696 0.66 19.88 4.43
CA GLU A 696 -0.54 19.01 4.48
C GLU A 696 -1.43 19.34 5.68
N ALA A 697 -0.81 19.65 6.82
CA ALA A 697 -1.51 20.03 8.04
C ALA A 697 -2.37 21.31 7.89
N LEU A 698 -2.02 22.21 6.96
CA LEU A 698 -2.81 23.42 6.66
C LEU A 698 -4.22 23.09 6.13
N LYS A 699 -4.40 21.92 5.50
CA LYS A 699 -5.66 21.50 4.85
C LYS A 699 -6.62 20.76 5.80
N MET A 700 -6.25 20.58 7.08
CA MET A 700 -7.09 19.84 8.03
C MET A 700 -8.46 20.49 8.26
N ARG A 701 -8.54 21.83 8.21
CA ARG A 701 -9.81 22.56 8.30
C ARG A 701 -10.75 22.22 7.16
N ASN A 702 -10.20 22.06 5.95
CA ASN A 702 -10.97 21.67 4.78
C ASN A 702 -11.46 20.22 4.93
N LEU A 703 -10.58 19.29 5.31
CA LEU A 703 -10.97 17.89 5.55
C LEU A 703 -12.12 17.76 6.55
N LEU A 704 -12.06 18.46 7.69
CA LEU A 704 -13.11 18.35 8.71
C LEU A 704 -14.47 18.91 8.27
N GLU A 705 -14.52 19.83 7.31
CA GLU A 705 -15.80 20.31 6.75
C GLU A 705 -16.53 19.23 5.93
N GLU A 706 -15.84 18.19 5.47
CA GLU A 706 -16.45 17.11 4.71
C GLU A 706 -17.49 16.32 5.52
N PHE A 707 -17.40 16.33 6.86
CA PHE A 707 -18.44 15.80 7.75
C PHE A 707 -19.79 16.50 7.61
N LYS A 708 -19.83 17.74 7.11
CA LYS A 708 -21.08 18.50 6.91
C LYS A 708 -21.70 18.26 5.54
N ASN A 709 -20.90 17.82 4.56
CA ASN A 709 -21.32 17.59 3.19
C ASN A 709 -22.04 16.24 3.03
N PHE A 710 -22.99 16.17 2.11
CA PHE A 710 -23.69 14.93 1.78
C PHE A 710 -23.01 14.23 0.61
N TYR A 711 -22.61 12.96 0.82
CA TYR A 711 -21.97 12.11 -0.19
C TYR A 711 -22.89 10.98 -0.61
N GLY A 712 -23.95 11.33 -1.35
CA GLY A 712 -25.08 10.46 -1.65
C GLY A 712 -26.26 10.79 -0.73
N ILE A 713 -26.80 9.79 -0.03
CA ILE A 713 -27.97 9.98 0.86
C ILE A 713 -27.54 10.48 2.26
N ARG A 714 -26.29 10.25 2.67
CA ARG A 714 -25.81 10.47 4.05
C ARG A 714 -24.51 11.25 4.11
N ARG A 715 -24.33 11.94 5.24
CA ARG A 715 -23.05 12.53 5.65
C ARG A 715 -22.05 11.43 6.01
N PRO A 716 -20.74 11.65 5.80
CA PRO A 716 -19.73 10.67 6.16
C PRO A 716 -19.60 10.56 7.68
N THR A 717 -19.24 9.38 8.15
CA THR A 717 -18.90 9.10 9.56
C THR A 717 -17.42 8.75 9.72
N ILE A 718 -16.76 8.36 8.61
CA ILE A 718 -15.31 8.20 8.51
C ILE A 718 -14.84 8.92 7.23
N LEU A 719 -13.86 9.79 7.38
CA LEU A 719 -13.16 10.45 6.27
C LEU A 719 -11.84 9.72 6.02
N GLY A 720 -11.71 9.16 4.82
CA GLY A 720 -10.49 8.50 4.37
C GLY A 720 -9.44 9.48 3.90
N VAL A 721 -8.19 9.25 4.28
CA VAL A 721 -7.05 10.08 3.89
C VAL A 721 -6.04 9.25 3.09
N ARG A 722 -5.44 9.83 2.05
CA ARG A 722 -4.40 9.18 1.24
C ARG A 722 -3.12 8.97 2.06
N GLU A 723 -2.45 7.84 1.85
CA GLU A 723 -1.12 7.58 2.41
C GLU A 723 -0.03 7.80 1.37
N ASN A 724 1.15 8.24 1.82
CA ASN A 724 2.36 8.33 1.01
C ASN A 724 3.51 7.57 1.66
N ILE A 725 4.10 6.62 0.95
CA ILE A 725 5.12 5.73 1.51
C ILE A 725 6.50 6.34 1.33
N PHE A 726 7.06 6.87 2.41
CA PHE A 726 8.35 7.57 2.35
C PHE A 726 9.56 6.64 2.41
N THR A 727 9.39 5.35 2.74
CA THR A 727 10.50 4.37 2.75
C THR A 727 10.75 3.73 1.38
N GLY A 728 9.98 4.08 0.35
CA GLY A 728 10.06 3.46 -0.97
C GLY A 728 11.41 3.63 -1.69
N SER A 729 12.22 4.62 -1.31
CA SER A 729 13.56 4.86 -1.88
C SER A 729 14.69 4.13 -1.16
N VAL A 730 14.40 3.41 -0.06
CA VAL A 730 15.44 2.82 0.81
C VAL A 730 16.01 1.51 0.22
N SER A 731 15.19 0.70 -0.44
CA SER A 731 15.60 -0.56 -1.07
C SER A 731 14.71 -0.90 -2.28
N SER A 732 15.16 -1.82 -3.14
CA SER A 732 14.33 -2.32 -4.26
C SER A 732 13.04 -3.00 -3.76
N LEU A 733 13.12 -3.78 -2.68
CA LEU A 733 11.95 -4.39 -2.03
C LEU A 733 10.96 -3.35 -1.51
N ALA A 734 11.47 -2.29 -0.88
CA ALA A 734 10.65 -1.18 -0.41
C ALA A 734 9.98 -0.45 -1.58
N TRP A 735 10.68 -0.30 -2.71
CA TRP A 735 10.12 0.27 -3.91
C TRP A 735 8.98 -0.59 -4.50
N PHE A 736 9.15 -1.92 -4.55
CA PHE A 736 8.10 -2.83 -5.02
C PHE A 736 6.84 -2.71 -4.17
N MET A 737 7.00 -2.76 -2.84
CA MET A 737 5.88 -2.60 -1.92
C MET A 737 5.23 -1.22 -2.01
N SER A 738 6.03 -0.16 -2.14
CA SER A 738 5.52 1.21 -2.31
C SER A 738 4.68 1.35 -3.58
N ALA A 739 5.15 0.80 -4.71
CA ALA A 739 4.41 0.82 -5.97
C ALA A 739 3.10 0.02 -5.89
N GLN A 740 3.12 -1.15 -5.25
CA GLN A 740 1.90 -1.95 -5.03
C GLN A 740 0.88 -1.18 -4.17
N GLU A 741 1.32 -0.60 -3.06
CA GLU A 741 0.44 0.12 -2.14
C GLU A 741 -0.08 1.44 -2.69
N MET A 742 0.70 2.16 -3.52
CA MET A 742 0.24 3.37 -4.20
C MET A 742 -1.08 3.11 -4.92
N SER A 743 -1.16 2.02 -5.69
CA SER A 743 -2.38 1.63 -6.41
C SER A 743 -3.57 1.34 -5.47
N PHE A 744 -3.30 0.85 -4.27
CA PHE A 744 -4.34 0.62 -3.26
C PHE A 744 -4.84 1.93 -2.68
N VAL A 745 -3.94 2.81 -2.24
CA VAL A 745 -4.29 4.03 -1.48
C VAL A 745 -4.86 5.15 -2.35
N THR A 746 -4.78 5.05 -3.68
CA THR A 746 -5.39 5.98 -4.64
C THR A 746 -6.57 5.33 -5.37
N LEU A 747 -6.31 4.65 -6.50
CA LEU A 747 -7.32 4.14 -7.44
C LEU A 747 -8.32 3.21 -6.74
N ASN A 748 -7.84 2.24 -5.96
CA ASN A 748 -8.74 1.31 -5.28
C ASN A 748 -9.56 2.03 -4.20
N GLN A 749 -8.95 2.83 -3.32
CA GLN A 749 -9.71 3.57 -2.30
C GLN A 749 -10.77 4.50 -2.90
N ARG A 750 -10.44 5.20 -4.00
CA ARG A 750 -11.37 6.06 -4.74
C ARG A 750 -12.59 5.28 -5.19
N VAL A 751 -12.38 4.19 -5.92
CA VAL A 751 -13.47 3.37 -6.48
C VAL A 751 -14.30 2.69 -5.39
N LEU A 752 -13.64 2.23 -4.31
CA LEU A 752 -14.31 1.64 -3.15
C LEU A 752 -15.19 2.66 -2.42
N ALA A 753 -14.77 3.92 -2.32
CA ALA A 753 -15.56 4.99 -1.73
C ALA A 753 -16.71 5.41 -2.65
N ASN A 754 -16.44 5.55 -3.95
CA ASN A 754 -17.39 6.01 -4.94
C ASN A 754 -17.00 5.49 -6.34
N PRO A 755 -17.89 4.80 -7.09
CA PRO A 755 -19.32 4.57 -6.83
C PRO A 755 -19.65 3.36 -5.95
N LEU A 756 -18.67 2.52 -5.57
CA LEU A 756 -18.99 1.21 -4.98
C LEU A 756 -19.53 1.26 -3.55
N LYS A 757 -19.22 2.32 -2.78
CA LYS A 757 -19.69 2.51 -1.39
C LYS A 757 -19.41 1.29 -0.50
N VAL A 758 -18.25 0.66 -0.67
CA VAL A 758 -17.77 -0.49 0.12
C VAL A 758 -16.39 -0.26 0.73
N ARG A 759 -15.89 0.99 0.68
CA ARG A 759 -14.70 1.38 1.43
C ARG A 759 -14.93 1.12 2.92
N MET A 760 -13.95 0.48 3.54
CA MET A 760 -13.90 0.27 4.98
C MET A 760 -12.77 1.10 5.59
N HIS A 761 -12.68 1.11 6.91
CA HIS A 761 -11.51 1.61 7.60
C HIS A 761 -10.37 0.60 7.45
N TYR A 762 -9.31 0.92 6.70
CA TYR A 762 -8.17 0.01 6.50
C TYR A 762 -7.02 0.33 7.47
N GLY A 763 -7.37 0.83 8.65
CA GLY A 763 -6.45 1.45 9.57
C GLY A 763 -6.30 2.95 9.33
N HIS A 764 -5.27 3.49 9.94
CA HIS A 764 -4.86 4.88 9.95
C HIS A 764 -4.50 5.34 8.53
N PRO A 765 -4.71 6.60 8.09
CA PRO A 765 -4.86 7.81 8.91
C PRO A 765 -6.27 8.42 8.85
N ASP A 766 -7.30 7.57 8.83
CA ASP A 766 -8.70 8.01 8.75
C ASP A 766 -9.14 8.88 9.95
N VAL A 767 -10.09 9.77 9.68
CA VAL A 767 -10.73 10.64 10.69
C VAL A 767 -12.16 10.17 10.95
N PHE A 768 -12.51 10.00 12.23
CA PHE A 768 -13.80 9.49 12.68
C PHE A 768 -14.65 10.59 13.31
N ASP A 769 -15.96 10.50 13.13
CA ASP A 769 -16.94 11.19 14.00
C ASP A 769 -16.90 10.54 15.39
N ARG A 770 -16.28 11.22 16.36
CA ARG A 770 -16.04 10.66 17.69
C ARG A 770 -17.34 10.31 18.40
N PHE A 771 -18.36 11.17 18.31
CA PHE A 771 -19.64 10.96 19.00
C PHE A 771 -20.44 9.80 18.41
N TRP A 772 -20.25 9.52 17.11
CA TRP A 772 -20.86 8.36 16.49
C TRP A 772 -20.23 7.06 17.00
N PHE A 773 -18.90 6.97 17.09
CA PHE A 773 -18.20 5.73 17.43
C PHE A 773 -18.16 5.40 18.94
N LEU A 774 -18.15 6.42 19.81
CA LEU A 774 -18.02 6.25 21.26
C LEU A 774 -19.08 5.30 21.89
N PRO A 775 -20.39 5.40 21.57
CA PRO A 775 -21.40 4.46 22.09
C PRO A 775 -21.55 3.17 21.24
N ARG A 776 -20.76 2.97 20.19
CA ARG A 776 -20.99 1.92 19.17
C ARG A 776 -19.92 0.82 19.13
N GLY A 777 -19.02 0.76 20.09
CA GLY A 777 -17.99 -0.28 20.19
C GLY A 777 -16.58 0.20 19.87
N GLY A 778 -16.36 1.52 19.81
CA GLY A 778 -15.02 2.10 19.65
C GLY A 778 -14.52 2.11 18.20
N ILE A 779 -13.23 2.32 18.05
CA ILE A 779 -12.53 2.52 16.76
C ILE A 779 -11.73 1.29 16.32
N SER A 780 -11.70 0.23 17.13
CA SER A 780 -11.12 -1.06 16.77
C SER A 780 -11.73 -2.19 17.60
N LYS A 781 -11.53 -3.44 17.18
CA LYS A 781 -12.11 -4.61 17.85
C LYS A 781 -11.05 -5.42 18.61
N ALA A 782 -10.98 -5.21 19.92
CA ALA A 782 -10.12 -5.99 20.82
C ALA A 782 -10.67 -7.41 21.01
N SER A 783 -9.79 -8.42 20.99
CA SER A 783 -10.16 -9.80 21.26
C SER A 783 -8.92 -10.66 21.53
N LYS A 784 -9.10 -11.70 22.36
CA LYS A 784 -8.04 -12.65 22.75
C LYS A 784 -7.87 -13.66 21.62
N VAL A 785 -6.83 -13.51 20.80
CA VAL A 785 -6.43 -14.43 19.69
C VAL A 785 -7.24 -14.34 18.39
N ILE A 786 -8.40 -13.68 18.40
CA ILE A 786 -9.30 -13.60 17.23
C ILE A 786 -9.42 -12.14 16.80
N ASN A 787 -9.37 -11.82 15.50
CA ASN A 787 -9.39 -10.47 14.89
C ASN A 787 -8.02 -9.76 14.86
N ILE A 788 -7.01 -10.38 14.24
CA ILE A 788 -5.69 -9.76 13.99
C ILE A 788 -5.76 -8.47 13.17
N SER A 789 -6.76 -8.35 12.29
CA SER A 789 -7.06 -7.10 11.55
C SER A 789 -8.12 -6.29 12.29
N GLU A 790 -7.79 -5.82 13.48
CA GLU A 790 -8.71 -5.17 14.43
C GLU A 790 -9.38 -3.91 13.86
N ASP A 791 -8.64 -3.14 13.05
CA ASP A 791 -9.05 -1.83 12.54
C ASP A 791 -10.24 -1.97 11.58
N ILE A 792 -10.22 -2.96 10.67
CA ILE A 792 -11.26 -3.12 9.64
C ILE A 792 -12.66 -3.40 10.20
N PHE A 793 -12.74 -3.97 11.40
CA PHE A 793 -14.00 -4.21 12.07
C PHE A 793 -14.72 -2.92 12.47
N ALA A 794 -14.00 -1.82 12.69
CA ALA A 794 -14.63 -0.51 12.87
C ALA A 794 -15.32 -0.05 11.59
N GLY A 795 -14.71 -0.30 10.42
CA GLY A 795 -15.32 -0.10 9.11
C GLY A 795 -16.56 -0.98 8.87
N PHE A 796 -16.49 -2.26 9.24
CA PHE A 796 -17.65 -3.16 9.16
C PHE A 796 -18.79 -2.70 10.06
N ASN A 797 -18.50 -2.32 11.29
CA ASN A 797 -19.48 -1.83 12.25
C ASN A 797 -20.08 -0.47 11.81
N CYS A 798 -19.26 0.42 11.26
CA CYS A 798 -19.66 1.66 10.61
C CYS A 798 -20.73 1.38 9.55
N THR A 799 -20.38 0.54 8.58
CA THR A 799 -21.27 0.17 7.46
C THR A 799 -22.52 -0.54 7.94
N LEU A 800 -22.42 -1.53 8.85
CA LEU A 800 -23.56 -2.29 9.36
C LEU A 800 -24.60 -1.42 10.10
N ARG A 801 -24.18 -0.29 10.67
CA ARG A 801 -25.07 0.66 11.36
C ARG A 801 -25.45 1.86 10.49
N GLY A 802 -25.11 1.84 9.21
CA GLY A 802 -25.52 2.85 8.25
C GLY A 802 -24.64 4.10 8.18
N GLY A 803 -23.43 4.05 8.72
CA GLY A 803 -22.40 5.05 8.46
C GLY A 803 -21.94 5.03 7.00
N ASN A 804 -21.32 6.14 6.57
CA ASN A 804 -20.78 6.31 5.22
C ASN A 804 -19.29 6.61 5.32
N VAL A 805 -18.49 5.99 4.46
CA VAL A 805 -17.03 6.06 4.50
C VAL A 805 -16.54 6.65 3.18
N THR A 806 -15.96 7.85 3.25
CA THR A 806 -15.45 8.59 2.07
C THR A 806 -13.93 8.48 1.95
N HIS A 807 -13.37 8.99 0.86
CA HIS A 807 -11.92 9.05 0.62
C HIS A 807 -11.56 10.38 -0.04
N HIS A 808 -10.54 11.06 0.48
CA HIS A 808 -10.11 12.39 0.05
C HIS A 808 -8.61 12.37 -0.27
N GLU A 809 -8.26 12.70 -1.50
CA GLU A 809 -6.90 12.61 -2.02
C GLU A 809 -6.13 13.94 -2.01
N TYR A 810 -6.82 15.07 -1.78
CA TYR A 810 -6.17 16.38 -1.70
C TYR A 810 -5.34 16.56 -0.44
N ILE A 811 -5.35 15.61 0.49
CA ILE A 811 -4.53 15.59 1.70
C ILE A 811 -3.89 14.22 1.82
N GLN A 812 -2.61 14.20 2.20
CA GLN A 812 -1.86 12.96 2.39
C GLN A 812 -1.11 12.93 3.74
N VAL A 813 -0.92 11.72 4.26
CA VAL A 813 -0.13 11.43 5.46
C VAL A 813 0.99 10.47 5.09
N GLY A 814 2.20 10.71 5.59
CA GLY A 814 3.34 9.87 5.30
C GLY A 814 3.29 8.56 6.12
N LYS A 815 3.77 7.46 5.54
CA LYS A 815 3.81 6.13 6.16
C LYS A 815 5.15 5.44 5.92
N GLY A 816 5.73 4.95 7.00
CA GLY A 816 6.90 4.08 6.95
C GLY A 816 6.50 2.64 6.71
N ARG A 817 7.18 1.96 5.78
CA ARG A 817 6.99 0.53 5.51
C ARG A 817 8.27 -0.26 5.71
N ASP A 818 8.07 -1.54 5.99
CA ASP A 818 9.10 -2.57 6.11
C ASP A 818 9.95 -2.63 4.83
N VAL A 819 11.28 -2.75 4.99
CA VAL A 819 12.23 -2.57 3.87
C VAL A 819 12.97 -3.84 3.48
N GLY A 820 12.81 -4.93 4.24
CA GLY A 820 13.44 -6.23 3.96
C GLY A 820 12.44 -7.37 3.82
N LEU A 821 12.87 -8.44 3.16
CA LEU A 821 12.00 -9.55 2.78
C LEU A 821 11.31 -10.19 3.97
N ASN A 822 12.02 -10.47 5.07
CA ASN A 822 11.45 -11.13 6.25
C ASN A 822 10.41 -10.25 6.95
N GLN A 823 10.67 -8.93 7.06
CA GLN A 823 9.71 -7.98 7.63
C GLN A 823 8.45 -7.89 6.75
N ILE A 824 8.63 -7.76 5.43
CA ILE A 824 7.53 -7.68 4.47
C ILE A 824 6.70 -8.97 4.49
N SER A 825 7.33 -10.15 4.42
CA SER A 825 6.62 -11.43 4.41
C SER A 825 5.83 -11.65 5.71
N MET A 826 6.38 -11.28 6.87
CA MET A 826 5.64 -11.34 8.14
C MET A 826 4.47 -10.35 8.19
N PHE A 827 4.61 -9.14 7.64
CA PHE A 827 3.49 -8.21 7.50
C PHE A 827 2.40 -8.79 6.60
N GLU A 828 2.75 -9.37 5.46
CA GLU A 828 1.79 -10.02 4.57
C GLU A 828 1.12 -11.24 5.19
N ALA A 829 1.87 -12.04 5.95
CA ALA A 829 1.33 -13.14 6.73
C ALA A 829 0.29 -12.65 7.74
N LYS A 830 0.54 -11.52 8.41
CA LYS A 830 -0.43 -10.88 9.32
C LYS A 830 -1.72 -10.51 8.59
N VAL A 831 -1.62 -9.79 7.47
CA VAL A 831 -2.81 -9.33 6.73
C VAL A 831 -3.57 -10.51 6.11
N ALA A 832 -2.86 -11.51 5.57
CA ALA A 832 -3.46 -12.72 5.01
C ALA A 832 -4.19 -13.55 6.08
N SER A 833 -3.58 -13.74 7.25
CA SER A 833 -4.22 -14.46 8.36
C SER A 833 -5.43 -13.68 8.89
N GLY A 834 -5.28 -12.38 9.13
CA GLY A 834 -6.38 -11.52 9.57
C GLY A 834 -7.55 -11.50 8.56
N SER A 835 -7.27 -11.58 7.25
CA SER A 835 -8.30 -11.72 6.22
C SER A 835 -8.99 -13.09 6.25
N GLY A 836 -8.27 -14.16 6.57
CA GLY A 836 -8.85 -15.48 6.85
C GLY A 836 -9.82 -15.44 8.03
N GLU A 837 -9.47 -14.73 9.11
CA GLU A 837 -10.38 -14.53 10.24
C GLU A 837 -11.59 -13.65 9.89
N GLN A 838 -11.42 -12.63 9.04
CA GLN A 838 -12.54 -11.84 8.53
C GLN A 838 -13.56 -12.72 7.80
N VAL A 839 -13.11 -13.66 6.95
CA VAL A 839 -13.99 -14.63 6.26
C VAL A 839 -14.82 -15.44 7.26
N LEU A 840 -14.19 -15.89 8.34
CA LEU A 840 -14.84 -16.68 9.40
C LEU A 840 -15.68 -15.81 10.36
N SER A 841 -15.60 -14.47 10.25
CA SER A 841 -16.24 -13.56 11.18
C SER A 841 -17.74 -13.42 10.95
N ARG A 842 -18.47 -13.23 12.05
CA ARG A 842 -19.91 -12.90 12.02
C ARG A 842 -20.20 -11.56 11.35
N ASP A 843 -19.24 -10.64 11.32
CA ASP A 843 -19.41 -9.30 10.77
C ASP A 843 -19.45 -9.33 9.25
N VAL A 844 -18.57 -10.11 8.60
CA VAL A 844 -18.64 -10.38 7.16
C VAL A 844 -19.90 -11.14 6.79
N TYR A 845 -20.29 -12.15 7.58
CA TYR A 845 -21.57 -12.86 7.39
C TYR A 845 -22.76 -11.89 7.39
N ARG A 846 -22.79 -10.93 8.33
CA ARG A 846 -23.84 -9.90 8.40
C ARG A 846 -23.79 -8.96 7.21
N LEU A 847 -22.60 -8.47 6.82
CA LEU A 847 -22.44 -7.59 5.66
C LEU A 847 -22.97 -8.26 4.38
N GLY A 848 -22.63 -9.53 4.15
CA GLY A 848 -23.10 -10.30 2.99
C GLY A 848 -24.62 -10.43 2.89
N HIS A 849 -25.34 -10.43 4.02
CA HIS A 849 -26.81 -10.45 4.01
C HIS A 849 -27.45 -9.07 3.80
N ARG A 850 -26.68 -7.98 3.95
CA ARG A 850 -27.19 -6.60 3.95
C ARG A 850 -26.88 -5.80 2.70
N LEU A 851 -25.69 -6.01 2.14
CA LEU A 851 -25.31 -5.41 0.88
C LEU A 851 -26.19 -5.97 -0.25
N ASP A 852 -26.49 -5.15 -1.25
CA ASP A 852 -27.06 -5.62 -2.51
C ASP A 852 -26.05 -6.53 -3.26
N PHE A 853 -26.55 -7.29 -4.25
CA PHE A 853 -25.76 -8.30 -4.98
C PHE A 853 -24.42 -7.77 -5.41
N PHE A 854 -24.49 -6.63 -6.06
CA PHE A 854 -23.37 -6.02 -6.68
C PHE A 854 -22.43 -5.53 -5.57
N ARG A 855 -22.90 -4.80 -4.54
CA ARG A 855 -22.02 -4.27 -3.47
C ARG A 855 -21.37 -5.39 -2.69
N MET A 856 -22.08 -6.50 -2.49
CA MET A 856 -21.52 -7.73 -1.94
C MET A 856 -20.41 -8.29 -2.83
N LEU A 857 -20.61 -8.32 -4.15
CA LEU A 857 -19.61 -8.78 -5.11
C LEU A 857 -18.37 -7.88 -5.12
N SER A 858 -18.55 -6.56 -5.08
CA SER A 858 -17.46 -5.60 -4.94
C SER A 858 -16.73 -5.75 -3.62
N PHE A 859 -17.46 -5.87 -2.50
CA PHE A 859 -16.87 -6.12 -1.19
C PHE A 859 -16.07 -7.42 -1.17
N PHE A 860 -16.62 -8.51 -1.73
CA PHE A 860 -15.92 -9.78 -1.84
C PHE A 860 -14.60 -9.59 -2.60
N TYR A 861 -14.63 -9.02 -3.80
CA TYR A 861 -13.43 -8.93 -4.62
C TYR A 861 -12.38 -7.94 -4.11
N SER A 862 -12.78 -6.90 -3.37
CA SER A 862 -11.86 -5.92 -2.82
C SER A 862 -11.28 -6.26 -1.45
N THR A 863 -11.90 -7.20 -0.72
CA THR A 863 -11.46 -7.60 0.63
C THR A 863 -11.08 -9.08 0.65
N VAL A 864 -11.93 -9.92 1.23
CA VAL A 864 -11.65 -11.34 1.51
C VAL A 864 -11.43 -12.19 0.26
N GLY A 865 -12.08 -11.84 -0.84
CA GLY A 865 -11.99 -12.54 -2.12
C GLY A 865 -10.61 -12.39 -2.77
N PHE A 866 -9.87 -11.31 -2.51
CA PHE A 866 -8.48 -11.15 -2.99
C PHE A 866 -7.58 -12.29 -2.52
N TYR A 867 -7.60 -12.56 -1.22
CA TYR A 867 -6.81 -13.63 -0.63
C TYR A 867 -7.33 -15.02 -1.01
N PHE A 868 -8.66 -15.18 -1.07
CA PHE A 868 -9.28 -16.42 -1.53
C PHE A 868 -8.85 -16.75 -2.96
N ASN A 869 -8.95 -15.80 -3.88
CA ASN A 869 -8.56 -16.01 -5.26
C ASN A 869 -7.06 -16.25 -5.40
N THR A 870 -6.21 -15.54 -4.64
CA THR A 870 -4.76 -15.81 -4.61
C THR A 870 -4.47 -17.26 -4.23
N MET A 871 -5.16 -17.78 -3.20
CA MET A 871 -5.08 -19.19 -2.81
C MET A 871 -5.58 -20.13 -3.92
N MET A 872 -6.68 -19.79 -4.59
CA MET A 872 -7.21 -20.56 -5.71
C MET A 872 -6.24 -20.66 -6.90
N VAL A 873 -5.46 -19.62 -7.17
CA VAL A 873 -4.42 -19.67 -8.21
C VAL A 873 -3.39 -20.76 -7.89
N ILE A 874 -2.88 -20.78 -6.66
CA ILE A 874 -1.88 -21.78 -6.25
C ILE A 874 -2.50 -23.18 -6.23
N LEU A 875 -3.73 -23.33 -5.72
CA LEU A 875 -4.45 -24.60 -5.78
C LEU A 875 -4.66 -25.08 -7.22
N THR A 876 -4.86 -24.17 -8.17
CA THR A 876 -4.93 -24.50 -9.60
C THR A 876 -3.60 -25.04 -10.11
N VAL A 877 -2.47 -24.41 -9.76
CA VAL A 877 -1.12 -24.92 -10.11
C VAL A 877 -0.92 -26.33 -9.57
N TYR A 878 -1.28 -26.57 -8.32
CA TYR A 878 -1.22 -27.88 -7.70
C TYR A 878 -2.11 -28.90 -8.41
N ALA A 879 -3.39 -28.57 -8.63
CA ALA A 879 -4.33 -29.46 -9.32
C ALA A 879 -3.88 -29.77 -10.75
N PHE A 880 -3.28 -28.80 -11.44
CA PHE A 880 -2.73 -28.97 -12.77
C PHE A 880 -1.52 -29.92 -12.76
N LEU A 881 -0.51 -29.66 -11.93
CA LEU A 881 0.72 -30.46 -11.90
C LEU A 881 0.47 -31.88 -11.40
N TRP A 882 -0.32 -32.03 -10.33
CA TRP A 882 -0.75 -33.33 -9.84
C TRP A 882 -1.63 -34.07 -10.85
N GLY A 883 -2.61 -33.39 -11.46
CA GLY A 883 -3.47 -34.00 -12.49
C GLY A 883 -2.66 -34.50 -13.69
N ARG A 884 -1.66 -33.75 -14.15
CA ARG A 884 -0.73 -34.15 -15.22
C ARG A 884 0.14 -35.34 -14.82
N LEU A 885 0.67 -35.34 -13.61
CA LEU A 885 1.46 -36.44 -13.10
C LEU A 885 0.63 -37.73 -13.03
N PHE A 886 -0.61 -37.66 -12.54
CA PHE A 886 -1.52 -38.80 -12.50
C PHE A 886 -1.84 -39.34 -13.90
N LEU A 887 -2.11 -38.46 -14.87
CA LEU A 887 -2.31 -38.87 -16.26
C LEU A 887 -1.07 -39.55 -16.84
N ALA A 888 0.12 -38.97 -16.61
CA ALA A 888 1.39 -39.54 -17.07
C ALA A 888 1.66 -40.94 -16.48
N LEU A 889 1.41 -41.13 -15.17
CA LEU A 889 1.59 -42.42 -14.49
C LEU A 889 0.52 -43.46 -14.87
N SER A 890 -0.66 -43.03 -15.30
CA SER A 890 -1.76 -43.93 -15.73
C SER A 890 -1.50 -44.68 -17.04
N GLY A 891 -0.54 -44.19 -17.85
CA GLY A 891 -0.11 -44.84 -19.08
C GLY A 891 -0.97 -44.57 -20.32
N ILE A 892 -1.91 -43.61 -20.29
CA ILE A 892 -2.59 -43.12 -21.49
C ILE A 892 -1.51 -42.57 -22.45
N LYS A 893 -1.33 -43.18 -23.64
CA LYS A 893 -0.57 -42.55 -24.73
C LYS A 893 -1.39 -41.37 -25.25
N ASP A 894 -0.89 -40.15 -25.02
CA ASP A 894 -1.51 -38.86 -25.34
C ASP A 894 -2.00 -38.76 -26.81
N SER A 895 -3.20 -39.25 -27.10
CA SER A 895 -3.96 -38.95 -28.33
C SER A 895 -4.78 -37.66 -28.21
N ALA A 896 -4.96 -37.14 -26.99
CA ALA A 896 -5.55 -35.82 -26.75
C ALA A 896 -4.47 -34.75 -26.99
N ASN A 897 -4.63 -33.99 -28.06
CA ASN A 897 -3.67 -33.03 -28.62
C ASN A 897 -3.22 -31.96 -27.57
N ASN A 898 -2.17 -32.29 -26.80
CA ASN A 898 -1.58 -31.52 -25.69
C ASN A 898 -1.17 -30.09 -26.05
N LYS A 899 -1.04 -29.80 -27.35
CA LYS A 899 -0.75 -28.46 -27.86
C LYS A 899 -1.88 -27.47 -27.54
N SER A 900 -3.14 -27.90 -27.59
CA SER A 900 -4.29 -27.03 -27.30
C SER A 900 -4.38 -26.68 -25.81
N LEU A 901 -4.39 -27.67 -24.93
CA LEU A 901 -4.47 -27.46 -23.48
C LEU A 901 -3.23 -26.76 -22.90
N GLY A 902 -2.03 -27.11 -23.39
CA GLY A 902 -0.79 -26.45 -23.00
C GLY A 902 -0.75 -24.98 -23.42
N VAL A 903 -1.22 -24.66 -24.63
CA VAL A 903 -1.30 -23.26 -25.11
C VAL A 903 -2.34 -22.45 -24.33
N ILE A 904 -3.52 -23.01 -24.05
CA ILE A 904 -4.57 -22.32 -23.26
C ILE A 904 -4.06 -22.01 -21.85
N LEU A 905 -3.52 -23.00 -21.14
CA LEU A 905 -3.06 -22.81 -19.77
C LEU A 905 -1.82 -21.94 -19.72
N ASN A 906 -0.86 -22.05 -20.65
CA ASN A 906 0.29 -21.15 -20.69
C ASN A 906 -0.09 -19.72 -21.04
N GLN A 907 -0.95 -19.51 -22.03
CA GLN A 907 -1.48 -18.18 -22.36
C GLN A 907 -2.19 -17.61 -21.14
N GLN A 908 -2.99 -18.41 -20.46
CA GLN A 908 -3.70 -17.98 -19.27
C GLN A 908 -2.76 -17.71 -18.09
N PHE A 909 -1.78 -18.56 -17.79
CA PHE A 909 -0.79 -18.31 -16.74
C PHE A 909 0.05 -17.05 -17.03
N ILE A 910 0.51 -16.84 -18.26
CA ILE A 910 1.31 -15.66 -18.65
C ILE A 910 0.46 -14.38 -18.60
N ILE A 911 -0.75 -14.42 -19.17
CA ILE A 911 -1.65 -13.27 -19.25
C ILE A 911 -2.24 -12.93 -17.87
N GLN A 912 -2.59 -13.93 -17.06
CA GLN A 912 -3.35 -13.78 -15.81
C GLN A 912 -2.46 -13.58 -14.57
N LEU A 913 -1.29 -14.25 -14.46
CA LEU A 913 -0.36 -14.03 -13.34
C LEU A 913 0.62 -12.87 -13.55
N GLY A 914 1.05 -12.61 -14.79
CA GLY A 914 2.10 -11.62 -15.07
C GLY A 914 1.59 -10.30 -15.62
N PHE A 915 0.78 -10.33 -16.69
CA PHE A 915 0.38 -9.12 -17.39
C PHE A 915 -0.77 -8.37 -16.72
N PHE A 916 -1.84 -9.08 -16.36
CA PHE A 916 -3.03 -8.44 -15.75
C PHE A 916 -2.87 -8.03 -14.29
N SER A 917 -1.95 -8.67 -13.55
CA SER A 917 -1.58 -8.24 -12.19
C SER A 917 -0.71 -6.97 -12.20
N ALA A 918 0.10 -6.77 -13.26
CA ALA A 918 0.95 -5.60 -13.44
C ALA A 918 0.22 -4.40 -14.06
N LEU A 919 -0.85 -4.64 -14.83
CA LEU A 919 -1.62 -3.60 -15.51
C LEU A 919 -2.07 -2.44 -14.60
N PRO A 920 -2.60 -2.67 -13.39
CA PRO A 920 -3.06 -1.58 -12.51
C PRO A 920 -1.90 -0.68 -12.08
N MET A 921 -0.74 -1.25 -11.81
CA MET A 921 0.47 -0.52 -11.45
C MET A 921 1.01 0.29 -12.63
N ILE A 922 1.02 -0.28 -13.85
CA ILE A 922 1.43 0.44 -15.07
C ILE A 922 0.48 1.61 -15.32
N VAL A 923 -0.83 1.39 -15.21
CA VAL A 923 -1.83 2.44 -15.43
C VAL A 923 -1.72 3.53 -14.37
N GLU A 924 -1.61 3.17 -13.09
CA GLU A 924 -1.48 4.16 -12.00
C GLU A 924 -0.19 4.97 -12.12
N ASN A 925 0.95 4.31 -12.36
CA ASN A 925 2.20 5.03 -12.60
C ASN A 925 2.11 5.89 -13.86
N SER A 926 1.33 5.48 -14.87
CA SER A 926 1.10 6.30 -16.06
C SER A 926 0.26 7.54 -15.75
N LEU A 927 -0.69 7.44 -14.80
CA LEU A 927 -1.52 8.55 -14.33
C LEU A 927 -0.71 9.54 -13.48
N GLU A 928 0.14 9.04 -12.59
CA GLU A 928 0.89 9.86 -11.62
C GLU A 928 2.20 10.44 -12.20
N LEU A 929 2.93 9.66 -13.01
CA LEU A 929 4.29 10.00 -13.49
C LEU A 929 4.40 10.14 -15.01
N GLY A 930 3.35 9.78 -15.75
CA GLY A 930 3.32 9.76 -17.22
C GLY A 930 3.67 8.40 -17.83
N PHE A 931 3.11 8.11 -19.02
CA PHE A 931 3.16 6.78 -19.65
C PHE A 931 4.59 6.26 -19.91
N LEU A 932 5.46 7.06 -20.53
CA LEU A 932 6.83 6.63 -20.84
C LEU A 932 7.63 6.32 -19.57
N ARG A 933 7.47 7.16 -18.54
CA ARG A 933 8.13 6.95 -17.26
C ARG A 933 7.61 5.69 -16.58
N ALA A 934 6.31 5.45 -16.61
CA ALA A 934 5.68 4.25 -16.06
C ALA A 934 6.17 2.96 -16.72
N VAL A 935 6.32 2.95 -18.06
CA VAL A 935 6.87 1.78 -18.77
C VAL A 935 8.33 1.56 -18.39
N TRP A 936 9.13 2.61 -18.31
CA TRP A 936 10.53 2.52 -17.88
C TRP A 936 10.67 2.02 -16.44
N ASP A 937 9.86 2.57 -15.52
CA ASP A 937 9.82 2.15 -14.12
C ASP A 937 9.37 0.68 -14.01
N PHE A 938 8.39 0.25 -14.82
CA PHE A 938 8.02 -1.17 -14.88
C PHE A 938 9.17 -2.07 -15.36
N LEU A 939 9.87 -1.70 -16.43
CA LEU A 939 11.02 -2.47 -16.94
C LEU A 939 12.15 -2.57 -15.91
N THR A 940 12.45 -1.47 -15.22
CA THR A 940 13.47 -1.45 -14.17
C THR A 940 13.08 -2.29 -12.96
N MET A 941 11.79 -2.33 -12.57
CA MET A 941 11.30 -3.28 -11.56
C MET A 941 11.52 -4.73 -11.99
N GLN A 942 11.27 -5.09 -13.25
CA GLN A 942 11.48 -6.46 -13.73
C GLN A 942 12.97 -6.85 -13.71
N LEU A 943 13.87 -5.94 -14.10
CA LEU A 943 15.32 -6.16 -14.03
C LEU A 943 15.82 -6.36 -12.60
N GLN A 944 15.15 -5.74 -11.62
CA GLN A 944 15.43 -5.91 -10.18
C GLN A 944 14.74 -7.14 -9.57
N LEU A 945 14.22 -8.07 -10.39
CA LEU A 945 13.59 -9.32 -9.97
C LEU A 945 12.25 -9.15 -9.23
N ALA A 946 11.47 -8.12 -9.55
CA ALA A 946 10.13 -7.94 -8.98
C ALA A 946 9.20 -9.16 -9.19
N SER A 947 9.33 -9.87 -10.31
CA SER A 947 8.57 -11.10 -10.58
C SER A 947 8.85 -12.22 -9.58
N VAL A 948 10.11 -12.39 -9.17
CA VAL A 948 10.54 -13.35 -8.14
C VAL A 948 9.93 -12.95 -6.79
N PHE A 949 10.03 -11.67 -6.44
CA PHE A 949 9.48 -11.12 -5.20
C PHE A 949 7.95 -11.32 -5.10
N TYR A 950 7.19 -10.90 -6.12
CA TYR A 950 5.73 -11.03 -6.09
C TYR A 950 5.26 -12.50 -6.11
N THR A 951 5.97 -13.39 -6.80
CA THR A 951 5.68 -14.83 -6.78
C THR A 951 5.96 -15.44 -5.41
N PHE A 952 7.02 -14.99 -4.73
CA PHE A 952 7.31 -15.37 -3.34
C PHE A 952 6.23 -14.87 -2.38
N SER A 953 5.89 -13.57 -2.45
CA SER A 953 4.81 -12.94 -1.67
C SER A 953 3.46 -13.68 -1.83
N MET A 954 3.14 -14.10 -3.05
CA MET A 954 1.93 -14.88 -3.34
C MET A 954 1.87 -16.21 -2.57
N GLY A 955 3.02 -16.89 -2.41
CA GLY A 955 3.16 -18.11 -1.61
C GLY A 955 2.90 -17.86 -0.13
N THR A 956 3.43 -16.75 0.40
CA THR A 956 3.18 -16.27 1.77
C THR A 956 1.69 -16.06 2.01
N ARG A 957 1.04 -15.21 1.20
CA ARG A 957 -0.40 -14.88 1.34
C ARG A 957 -1.26 -16.14 1.31
N THR A 958 -0.98 -17.04 0.36
CA THR A 958 -1.71 -18.32 0.21
C THR A 958 -1.58 -19.23 1.42
N HIS A 959 -0.36 -19.43 1.93
CA HIS A 959 -0.11 -20.34 3.04
C HIS A 959 -0.83 -19.88 4.31
N PHE A 960 -0.66 -18.62 4.69
CA PHE A 960 -1.21 -18.09 5.94
C PHE A 960 -2.73 -17.91 5.89
N PHE A 961 -3.28 -17.49 4.74
CA PHE A 961 -4.73 -17.44 4.53
C PHE A 961 -5.37 -18.84 4.60
N GLY A 962 -4.81 -19.82 3.87
CA GLY A 962 -5.31 -21.20 3.87
C GLY A 962 -5.22 -21.86 5.24
N ARG A 963 -4.10 -21.70 5.94
CA ARG A 963 -3.91 -22.19 7.32
C ARG A 963 -4.98 -21.66 8.26
N THR A 964 -5.28 -20.35 8.18
CA THR A 964 -6.28 -19.71 9.05
C THR A 964 -7.69 -20.21 8.74
N ILE A 965 -8.02 -20.46 7.47
CA ILE A 965 -9.33 -21.03 7.10
C ILE A 965 -9.50 -22.45 7.65
N LEU A 966 -8.46 -23.29 7.57
CA LEU A 966 -8.54 -24.70 7.95
C LEU A 966 -8.49 -24.92 9.47
N HIS A 967 -7.62 -24.17 10.14
CA HIS A 967 -7.27 -24.43 11.54
C HIS A 967 -7.77 -23.34 12.49
N GLY A 968 -8.04 -22.13 11.99
CA GLY A 968 -8.26 -20.95 12.82
C GLY A 968 -7.01 -20.55 13.60
N GLY A 969 -7.16 -19.60 14.53
CA GLY A 969 -6.11 -19.24 15.49
C GLY A 969 -4.91 -18.56 14.85
N ALA A 970 -5.13 -17.40 14.20
CA ALA A 970 -4.02 -16.63 13.68
C ALA A 970 -3.17 -16.13 14.86
N LYS A 971 -1.84 -16.23 14.74
CA LYS A 971 -0.89 -15.75 15.75
C LYS A 971 -0.14 -14.55 15.19
N TYR A 972 -0.15 -13.43 15.91
CA TYR A 972 0.70 -12.30 15.56
C TYR A 972 2.17 -12.68 15.78
N ARG A 973 3.00 -12.43 14.76
CA ARG A 973 4.46 -12.45 14.87
C ARG A 973 4.92 -11.01 14.71
N ALA A 974 5.63 -10.49 15.71
CA ALA A 974 6.09 -9.11 15.69
C ALA A 974 7.06 -8.88 14.53
N THR A 975 6.81 -7.86 13.72
CA THR A 975 7.74 -7.40 12.69
C THR A 975 8.69 -6.41 13.33
N GLY A 976 10.00 -6.69 13.31
CA GLY A 976 10.99 -5.67 13.67
C GLY A 976 10.93 -4.51 12.67
N ARG A 977 11.07 -3.25 13.12
CA ARG A 977 10.95 -2.03 12.26
C ARG A 977 12.29 -1.32 12.00
N GLY A 978 13.41 -2.02 12.22
CA GLY A 978 14.76 -1.49 11.96
C GLY A 978 15.11 -1.45 10.47
N PHE A 979 16.18 -0.71 10.14
CA PHE A 979 16.76 -0.72 8.80
C PHE A 979 17.37 -2.08 8.48
N VAL A 980 17.20 -2.56 7.26
CA VAL A 980 17.68 -3.88 6.83
C VAL A 980 19.09 -3.73 6.29
N VAL A 981 20.03 -3.68 7.22
CA VAL A 981 21.48 -3.62 6.97
C VAL A 981 22.15 -4.93 7.43
N GLN A 982 21.37 -5.93 7.84
CA GLN A 982 21.87 -7.17 8.45
C GLN A 982 21.53 -8.40 7.61
N HIS A 983 22.52 -9.28 7.51
CA HIS A 983 22.38 -10.62 6.96
C HIS A 983 21.47 -11.48 7.85
N LYS A 984 20.74 -12.41 7.24
CA LYS A 984 19.85 -13.35 7.94
C LYS A 984 20.32 -14.79 7.76
N SER A 985 20.54 -15.50 8.87
CA SER A 985 21.10 -16.85 8.83
C SER A 985 20.16 -17.87 8.18
N PHE A 986 20.73 -18.97 7.71
CA PHE A 986 19.97 -20.09 7.13
C PHE A 986 18.94 -20.68 8.10
N ALA A 987 19.27 -20.78 9.39
CA ALA A 987 18.33 -21.25 10.42
C ALA A 987 17.10 -20.32 10.54
N GLU A 988 17.30 -19.00 10.53
CA GLU A 988 16.18 -18.03 10.60
C GLU A 988 15.29 -18.13 9.35
N ASN A 989 15.90 -18.17 8.15
CA ASN A 989 15.16 -18.30 6.90
C ASN A 989 14.39 -19.63 6.82
N TYR A 990 14.98 -20.75 7.25
CA TYR A 990 14.30 -22.04 7.30
C TYR A 990 13.08 -22.02 8.22
N ARG A 991 13.22 -21.47 9.44
CA ARG A 991 12.13 -21.40 10.41
C ARG A 991 10.94 -20.56 9.91
N LEU A 992 11.20 -19.51 9.13
CA LEU A 992 10.17 -18.67 8.54
C LEU A 992 9.51 -19.30 7.30
N TYR A 993 10.29 -19.99 6.45
CA TYR A 993 9.85 -20.35 5.09
C TYR A 993 9.71 -21.85 4.80
N ALA A 994 10.09 -22.75 5.71
CA ALA A 994 10.07 -24.19 5.48
C ALA A 994 8.70 -24.71 5.01
N ARG A 995 7.64 -24.48 5.78
CA ARG A 995 6.27 -24.97 5.46
C ARG A 995 5.54 -24.11 4.44
N SER A 996 5.84 -22.82 4.38
CA SER A 996 5.16 -21.87 3.50
C SER A 996 5.68 -21.94 2.06
N HIS A 997 6.98 -22.16 1.86
CA HIS A 997 7.65 -22.11 0.55
C HIS A 997 8.50 -23.36 0.26
N PHE A 998 9.52 -23.67 1.09
CA PHE A 998 10.55 -24.65 0.71
C PHE A 998 10.00 -26.06 0.47
N VAL A 999 9.22 -26.61 1.40
CA VAL A 999 8.61 -27.95 1.26
C VAL A 999 7.73 -28.01 0.02
N LYS A 1000 6.94 -26.95 -0.21
CA LYS A 1000 6.04 -26.84 -1.35
C LYS A 1000 6.79 -26.74 -2.68
N ALA A 1001 7.87 -25.97 -2.73
CA ALA A 1001 8.69 -25.80 -3.91
C ALA A 1001 9.44 -27.09 -4.27
N ILE A 1002 9.96 -27.81 -3.27
CA ILE A 1002 10.59 -29.12 -3.46
C ILE A 1002 9.55 -30.13 -3.96
N GLU A 1003 8.34 -30.16 -3.39
CA GLU A 1003 7.24 -31.01 -3.87
C GLU A 1003 6.96 -30.75 -5.37
N LEU A 1004 6.71 -29.49 -5.75
CA LEU A 1004 6.43 -29.12 -7.14
C LEU A 1004 7.63 -29.38 -8.07
N GLY A 1005 8.86 -29.15 -7.60
CA GLY A 1005 10.09 -29.42 -8.34
C GLY A 1005 10.27 -30.91 -8.65
N ILE A 1006 10.05 -31.79 -7.66
CA ILE A 1006 10.08 -33.24 -7.86
C ILE A 1006 9.01 -33.67 -8.86
N ILE A 1007 7.79 -33.14 -8.76
CA ILE A 1007 6.71 -33.43 -9.71
C ILE A 1007 7.12 -33.07 -11.15
N LEU A 1008 7.72 -31.88 -11.34
CA LEU A 1008 8.20 -31.44 -12.64
C LEU A 1008 9.32 -32.33 -13.18
N VAL A 1009 10.26 -32.77 -12.33
CA VAL A 1009 11.34 -33.69 -12.72
C VAL A 1009 10.77 -35.06 -13.11
N VAL A 1010 9.85 -35.61 -12.33
CA VAL A 1010 9.20 -36.90 -12.64
C VAL A 1010 8.37 -36.80 -13.91
N PHE A 1011 7.66 -35.68 -14.10
CA PHE A 1011 6.92 -35.39 -15.33
C PHE A 1011 7.86 -35.31 -16.55
N ALA A 1012 9.04 -34.68 -16.41
CA ALA A 1012 10.06 -34.66 -17.46
C ALA A 1012 10.58 -36.06 -17.81
N ALA A 1013 10.79 -36.91 -16.80
CA ALA A 1013 11.35 -38.24 -16.96
C ALA A 1013 10.40 -39.24 -17.63
N HIS A 1014 9.09 -39.12 -17.38
CA HIS A 1014 8.08 -40.08 -17.84
C HIS A 1014 7.35 -39.66 -19.13
N ASN A 1015 7.48 -38.42 -19.55
CA ASN A 1015 6.82 -37.96 -20.76
C ASN A 1015 7.54 -38.47 -22.02
N SER A 1016 6.81 -39.17 -22.89
CA SER A 1016 7.33 -39.67 -24.18
C SER A 1016 7.53 -38.58 -25.23
N VAL A 1017 7.33 -37.28 -24.90
CA VAL A 1017 7.66 -36.12 -25.73
C VAL A 1017 9.18 -35.87 -25.77
N LYS A 1018 9.96 -36.94 -25.98
CA LYS A 1018 11.39 -36.87 -26.36
C LYS A 1018 11.61 -36.22 -27.73
N ALA A 1019 10.55 -35.90 -28.48
CA ALA A 1019 10.64 -35.36 -29.82
C ALA A 1019 10.58 -33.82 -29.93
N ASN A 1020 10.14 -33.07 -28.90
CA ASN A 1020 10.02 -31.59 -28.99
C ASN A 1020 10.29 -30.88 -27.65
N THR A 1021 11.57 -30.65 -27.33
CA THR A 1021 12.05 -29.92 -26.14
C THR A 1021 11.39 -28.54 -25.96
N PHE A 1022 11.11 -27.84 -27.06
CA PHE A 1022 10.47 -26.52 -27.03
C PHE A 1022 9.07 -26.52 -26.41
N VAL A 1023 8.26 -27.53 -26.69
CA VAL A 1023 6.88 -27.63 -26.17
C VAL A 1023 6.89 -27.90 -24.67
N TYR A 1024 7.80 -28.76 -24.19
CA TYR A 1024 7.98 -29.02 -22.77
C TYR A 1024 8.46 -27.77 -22.00
N ILE A 1025 9.46 -27.07 -22.53
CA ILE A 1025 9.97 -25.83 -21.93
C ILE A 1025 8.86 -24.78 -21.86
N ALA A 1026 8.16 -24.53 -22.97
CA ALA A 1026 7.07 -23.56 -23.01
C ALA A 1026 5.95 -23.91 -22.00
N MET A 1027 5.67 -25.19 -21.76
CA MET A 1027 4.64 -25.67 -20.81
C MET A 1027 5.02 -25.64 -19.34
N THR A 1028 6.32 -25.66 -19.01
CA THR A 1028 6.76 -25.83 -17.62
C THR A 1028 7.55 -24.63 -17.10
N ILE A 1029 7.95 -23.69 -17.95
CA ILE A 1029 8.76 -22.53 -17.58
C ILE A 1029 8.13 -21.68 -16.47
N SER A 1030 6.80 -21.52 -16.47
CA SER A 1030 6.08 -20.79 -15.43
C SER A 1030 6.11 -21.53 -14.08
N SER A 1031 5.99 -22.86 -14.10
CA SER A 1031 6.04 -23.69 -12.90
C SER A 1031 7.46 -23.77 -12.33
N TRP A 1032 8.47 -23.86 -13.19
CA TRP A 1032 9.88 -23.77 -12.79
C TRP A 1032 10.22 -22.38 -12.24
N CYS A 1033 9.70 -21.31 -12.84
CA CYS A 1033 9.86 -19.95 -12.32
C CYS A 1033 9.26 -19.82 -10.91
N LEU A 1034 8.09 -20.41 -10.65
CA LEU A 1034 7.47 -20.45 -9.33
C LEU A 1034 8.33 -21.22 -8.31
N VAL A 1035 8.80 -22.42 -8.67
CA VAL A 1035 9.69 -23.24 -7.82
C VAL A 1035 10.99 -22.49 -7.49
N LEU A 1036 11.66 -21.93 -8.50
CA LEU A 1036 12.89 -21.16 -8.32
C LEU A 1036 12.66 -19.93 -7.45
N SER A 1037 11.53 -19.23 -7.63
CA SER A 1037 11.23 -18.04 -6.83
C SER A 1037 11.00 -18.36 -5.35
N TRP A 1038 10.34 -19.49 -5.05
CA TRP A 1038 10.08 -19.92 -3.68
C TRP A 1038 11.32 -20.44 -2.95
N ILE A 1039 12.27 -21.05 -3.67
CA ILE A 1039 13.54 -21.51 -3.08
C ILE A 1039 14.53 -20.36 -2.96
N MET A 1040 14.77 -19.62 -4.05
CA MET A 1040 15.85 -18.63 -4.11
C MET A 1040 15.47 -17.27 -3.52
N GLY A 1041 14.18 -16.94 -3.39
CA GLY A 1041 13.72 -15.64 -2.89
C GLY A 1041 14.41 -15.19 -1.59
N PRO A 1042 14.42 -16.01 -0.53
CA PRO A 1042 15.08 -15.67 0.73
C PRO A 1042 16.58 -15.45 0.62
N PHE A 1043 17.27 -16.04 -0.35
CA PHE A 1043 18.72 -15.91 -0.52
C PHE A 1043 19.09 -14.74 -1.42
N VAL A 1044 18.34 -14.54 -2.51
CA VAL A 1044 18.55 -13.45 -3.48
C VAL A 1044 18.34 -12.08 -2.85
N PHE A 1045 17.38 -11.96 -1.95
CA PHE A 1045 17.04 -10.72 -1.28
C PHE A 1045 17.65 -10.58 0.13
N ASN A 1046 18.61 -11.44 0.48
CA ASN A 1046 19.36 -11.37 1.73
C ASN A 1046 20.68 -10.63 1.49
N PRO A 1047 20.99 -9.54 2.23
CA PRO A 1047 22.28 -8.87 2.16
C PRO A 1047 23.43 -9.87 2.32
N SER A 1048 24.45 -9.81 1.48
CA SER A 1048 25.60 -10.74 1.49
C SER A 1048 25.23 -12.23 1.39
N GLY A 1049 24.04 -12.56 0.86
CA GLY A 1049 23.53 -13.93 0.76
C GLY A 1049 24.30 -14.88 -0.17
N PHE A 1050 25.21 -14.35 -0.99
CA PHE A 1050 26.08 -15.13 -1.88
C PHE A 1050 27.57 -15.01 -1.53
N ASP A 1051 27.90 -14.41 -0.38
CA ASP A 1051 29.28 -14.44 0.12
C ASP A 1051 29.63 -15.87 0.55
N TRP A 1052 30.68 -16.43 -0.03
CA TRP A 1052 31.10 -17.81 0.21
C TRP A 1052 31.44 -18.07 1.66
N LEU A 1053 32.19 -17.18 2.32
CA LEU A 1053 32.60 -17.39 3.71
C LEU A 1053 31.40 -17.39 4.65
N LYS A 1054 30.48 -16.42 4.46
CA LYS A 1054 29.24 -16.36 5.24
C LYS A 1054 28.36 -17.58 5.00
N THR A 1055 28.23 -18.02 3.76
CA THR A 1055 27.45 -19.22 3.39
C THR A 1055 27.94 -20.47 4.13
N VAL A 1056 29.26 -20.62 4.30
CA VAL A 1056 29.84 -21.74 5.05
C VAL A 1056 29.50 -21.64 6.54
N TYR A 1057 29.67 -20.47 7.16
CA TYR A 1057 29.33 -20.28 8.57
C TYR A 1057 27.84 -20.45 8.86
N ASP A 1058 26.99 -19.93 7.99
CA ASP A 1058 25.54 -20.11 8.06
C ASP A 1058 25.12 -21.57 7.94
N PHE A 1059 25.83 -22.33 7.09
CA PHE A 1059 25.60 -23.77 6.96
C PHE A 1059 26.01 -24.52 8.24
N ASP A 1060 27.16 -24.18 8.82
CA ASP A 1060 27.61 -24.76 10.08
C ASP A 1060 26.64 -24.43 11.24
N ASP A 1061 26.19 -23.16 11.35
CA ASP A 1061 25.16 -22.73 12.31
C ASP A 1061 23.84 -23.48 12.09
N PHE A 1062 23.40 -23.61 10.85
CA PHE A 1062 22.20 -24.37 10.49
C PHE A 1062 22.30 -25.85 10.89
N MET A 1063 23.46 -26.49 10.65
CA MET A 1063 23.69 -27.87 11.05
C MET A 1063 23.70 -28.00 12.58
N ASN A 1064 24.33 -27.08 13.29
CA ASN A 1064 24.29 -27.05 14.76
C ASN A 1064 22.86 -26.91 15.28
N TRP A 1065 22.07 -25.99 14.74
CA TRP A 1065 20.65 -25.80 15.09
C TRP A 1065 19.80 -27.06 14.81
N LEU A 1066 20.08 -27.77 13.71
CA LEU A 1066 19.37 -28.98 13.31
C LEU A 1066 19.62 -30.15 14.28
N TRP A 1067 20.87 -30.30 14.73
CA TRP A 1067 21.31 -31.43 15.56
C TRP A 1067 21.34 -31.13 17.06
N TYR A 1068 21.01 -29.91 17.47
CA TYR A 1068 20.91 -29.55 18.88
C TYR A 1068 19.72 -30.24 19.56
N SER A 1069 20.02 -31.26 20.38
CA SER A 1069 19.05 -31.97 21.22
C SER A 1069 18.40 -31.00 22.22
N GLY A 1070 17.09 -30.78 22.11
CA GLY A 1070 16.39 -29.78 22.92
C GLY A 1070 16.35 -30.12 24.41
N GLY A 1071 16.13 -29.08 25.23
CA GLY A 1071 15.83 -29.17 26.66
C GLY A 1071 14.46 -28.53 26.94
N VAL A 1072 13.90 -28.73 28.15
CA VAL A 1072 12.53 -28.25 28.48
C VAL A 1072 12.34 -26.73 28.32
N PHE A 1073 13.42 -25.95 28.37
CA PHE A 1073 13.41 -24.48 28.22
C PHE A 1073 14.11 -23.97 26.96
N THR A 1074 14.50 -24.85 26.02
CA THR A 1074 15.16 -24.40 24.78
C THR A 1074 14.16 -23.68 23.89
N LYS A 1075 14.59 -22.55 23.31
CA LYS A 1075 13.75 -21.78 22.37
C LYS A 1075 13.84 -22.39 20.97
N ALA A 1076 12.81 -22.18 20.15
CA ALA A 1076 12.85 -22.57 18.73
C ALA A 1076 14.00 -21.94 17.92
N GLU A 1077 14.60 -20.85 18.40
CA GLU A 1077 15.82 -20.25 17.82
C GLU A 1077 17.06 -21.12 17.95
N GLN A 1078 17.08 -22.04 18.92
CA GLN A 1078 18.27 -22.81 19.28
C GLN A 1078 18.16 -24.28 18.88
N SER A 1079 16.94 -24.81 18.74
CA SER A 1079 16.72 -26.21 18.39
C SER A 1079 15.64 -26.37 17.32
N TRP A 1080 15.94 -27.19 16.32
CA TRP A 1080 14.97 -27.65 15.33
C TRP A 1080 13.81 -28.42 15.97
N GLU A 1081 14.07 -29.22 17.01
CA GLU A 1081 13.03 -30.01 17.68
C GLU A 1081 11.96 -29.13 18.31
N THR A 1082 12.37 -28.11 19.09
CA THR A 1082 11.42 -27.14 19.67
C THR A 1082 10.65 -26.41 18.58
N TRP A 1083 11.32 -25.96 17.51
CA TRP A 1083 10.66 -25.31 16.39
C TRP A 1083 9.61 -26.21 15.71
N TRP A 1084 9.92 -27.50 15.53
CA TRP A 1084 9.01 -28.46 14.92
C TRP A 1084 7.71 -28.62 15.72
N TYR A 1085 7.82 -28.72 17.06
CA TYR A 1085 6.65 -28.76 17.93
C TYR A 1085 5.84 -27.46 17.89
N GLU A 1086 6.50 -26.30 17.98
CA GLU A 1086 5.85 -24.99 17.90
C GLU A 1086 5.11 -24.80 16.55
N GLU A 1087 5.69 -25.26 15.45
CA GLU A 1087 5.09 -25.13 14.12
C GLU A 1087 3.84 -26.01 13.99
N GLN A 1088 3.78 -27.15 14.69
CA GLN A 1088 2.65 -28.09 14.69
C GLN A 1088 1.55 -27.77 15.71
N ASP A 1089 1.76 -26.84 16.64
CA ASP A 1089 0.81 -26.59 17.73
C ASP A 1089 -0.62 -26.29 17.26
N HIS A 1090 -0.77 -25.65 16.10
CA HIS A 1090 -2.07 -25.35 15.50
C HIS A 1090 -2.94 -26.60 15.23
N LEU A 1091 -2.31 -27.77 14.99
CA LEU A 1091 -3.01 -29.04 14.76
C LEU A 1091 -3.73 -29.54 16.01
N ARG A 1092 -3.27 -29.14 17.20
CA ARG A 1092 -3.90 -29.48 18.48
C ARG A 1092 -5.28 -28.83 18.61
N THR A 1093 -5.46 -27.64 18.02
CA THR A 1093 -6.70 -26.87 18.08
C THR A 1093 -7.63 -27.08 16.88
N THR A 1094 -7.23 -27.88 15.89
CA THR A 1094 -8.00 -28.11 14.65
C THR A 1094 -9.28 -28.91 14.90
N GLY A 1095 -10.39 -28.45 14.29
CA GLY A 1095 -11.67 -29.16 14.29
C GLY A 1095 -11.68 -30.45 13.46
N LEU A 1096 -12.72 -31.28 13.62
CA LEU A 1096 -12.84 -32.58 12.95
C LEU A 1096 -12.75 -32.50 11.41
N TRP A 1097 -13.42 -31.51 10.81
CA TRP A 1097 -13.38 -31.30 9.36
C TRP A 1097 -12.00 -30.86 8.85
N GLY A 1098 -11.28 -30.04 9.61
CA GLY A 1098 -9.91 -29.65 9.27
C GLY A 1098 -8.96 -30.86 9.28
N LYS A 1099 -9.08 -31.73 10.30
CA LYS A 1099 -8.32 -32.99 10.38
C LYS A 1099 -8.62 -33.93 9.21
N LEU A 1100 -9.90 -34.08 8.84
CA LEU A 1100 -10.27 -34.90 7.67
C LEU A 1100 -9.69 -34.35 6.37
N LEU A 1101 -9.69 -33.03 6.18
CA LEU A 1101 -9.12 -32.42 4.99
C LEU A 1101 -7.59 -32.58 4.93
N GLU A 1102 -6.88 -32.41 6.06
CA GLU A 1102 -5.44 -32.67 6.13
C GLU A 1102 -5.11 -34.13 5.75
N ILE A 1103 -5.86 -35.09 6.30
CA ILE A 1103 -5.71 -36.51 5.92
C ILE A 1103 -5.92 -36.69 4.41
N LEU A 1104 -6.98 -36.10 3.85
CA LEU A 1104 -7.28 -36.18 2.41
C LEU A 1104 -6.16 -35.57 1.56
N LEU A 1105 -5.62 -34.42 1.98
CA LEU A 1105 -4.52 -33.76 1.32
C LEU A 1105 -3.25 -34.62 1.39
N ASP A 1106 -2.94 -35.22 2.53
CA ASP A 1106 -1.74 -36.04 2.73
C ASP A 1106 -1.79 -37.38 1.99
N LEU A 1107 -2.99 -37.94 1.76
CA LEU A 1107 -3.17 -39.14 0.93
C LEU A 1107 -2.59 -38.99 -0.49
N ARG A 1108 -2.39 -37.77 -0.99
CA ARG A 1108 -1.75 -37.54 -2.30
C ARG A 1108 -0.35 -38.15 -2.40
N PHE A 1109 0.43 -38.12 -1.32
CA PHE A 1109 1.77 -38.70 -1.29
C PHE A 1109 1.72 -40.23 -1.36
N PHE A 1110 0.72 -40.84 -0.75
CA PHE A 1110 0.46 -42.27 -0.88
C PHE A 1110 0.16 -42.67 -2.34
N PHE A 1111 -0.69 -41.91 -3.02
CA PHE A 1111 -1.00 -42.17 -4.43
C PHE A 1111 0.19 -41.95 -5.37
N PHE A 1112 1.00 -40.93 -5.09
CA PHE A 1112 2.24 -40.68 -5.83
C PHE A 1112 3.18 -41.88 -5.80
N GLN A 1113 3.47 -42.37 -4.59
CA GLN A 1113 4.33 -43.54 -4.40
C GLN A 1113 3.74 -44.79 -5.06
N TYR A 1114 2.44 -45.02 -4.89
CA TYR A 1114 1.75 -46.14 -5.54
C TYR A 1114 1.94 -46.11 -7.06
N GLY A 1115 1.76 -44.93 -7.69
CA GLY A 1115 1.95 -44.74 -9.12
C GLY A 1115 3.39 -44.99 -9.58
N VAL A 1116 4.39 -44.50 -8.83
CA VAL A 1116 5.81 -44.70 -9.14
C VAL A 1116 6.23 -46.17 -9.03
N VAL A 1117 5.89 -46.85 -7.93
CA VAL A 1117 6.23 -48.26 -7.69
C VAL A 1117 5.61 -49.18 -8.76
N TYR A 1118 4.37 -48.89 -9.17
CA TYR A 1118 3.70 -49.64 -10.21
C TYR A 1118 4.35 -49.42 -11.59
N HIS A 1119 4.72 -48.18 -11.93
CA HIS A 1119 5.34 -47.86 -13.21
C HIS A 1119 6.77 -48.41 -13.34
N LEU A 1120 7.50 -48.55 -12.21
CA LEU A 1120 8.84 -49.17 -12.17
C LEU A 1120 8.81 -50.71 -12.27
N GLY A 1121 7.63 -51.35 -12.29
CA GLY A 1121 7.50 -52.80 -12.46
C GLY A 1121 8.04 -53.64 -11.29
N ILE A 1122 8.32 -53.02 -10.14
CA ILE A 1122 8.96 -53.64 -8.96
C ILE A 1122 8.14 -54.85 -8.46
N THR A 1123 6.81 -54.80 -8.60
CA THR A 1123 5.90 -55.81 -8.05
C THR A 1123 5.64 -57.01 -8.96
N ARG A 1124 6.33 -57.13 -10.11
CA ARG A 1124 6.14 -58.22 -11.10
C ARG A 1124 4.66 -58.53 -11.40
N GLY A 1125 3.81 -57.50 -11.45
CA GLY A 1125 2.39 -57.63 -11.75
C GLY A 1125 1.47 -57.96 -10.57
N ASN A 1126 1.98 -58.05 -9.33
CA ASN A 1126 1.12 -58.18 -8.14
C ASN A 1126 0.53 -56.81 -7.76
N THR A 1127 -0.80 -56.75 -7.65
CA THR A 1127 -1.58 -55.52 -7.51
C THR A 1127 -2.11 -55.28 -6.09
N SER A 1128 -1.72 -56.11 -5.13
CA SER A 1128 -2.19 -56.02 -3.75
C SER A 1128 -1.64 -54.79 -3.01
N ILE A 1129 -2.50 -54.10 -2.26
CA ILE A 1129 -2.16 -52.93 -1.41
C ILE A 1129 -1.08 -53.28 -0.36
N ALA A 1130 -1.00 -54.54 0.07
CA ALA A 1130 -0.05 -55.02 1.07
C ALA A 1130 1.42 -54.87 0.64
N VAL A 1131 1.75 -55.07 -0.65
CA VAL A 1131 3.12 -54.90 -1.17
C VAL A 1131 3.59 -53.44 -1.06
N TYR A 1132 2.65 -52.50 -1.15
CA TYR A 1132 2.93 -51.06 -1.02
C TYR A 1132 3.10 -50.63 0.43
N LEU A 1133 2.33 -51.19 1.36
CA LEU A 1133 2.57 -50.99 2.80
C LEU A 1133 3.93 -51.53 3.23
N LEU A 1134 4.39 -52.64 2.65
CA LEU A 1134 5.75 -53.16 2.86
C LEU A 1134 6.84 -52.24 2.28
N SER A 1135 6.58 -51.55 1.17
CA SER A 1135 7.52 -50.55 0.62
C SER A 1135 7.69 -49.33 1.53
N TRP A 1136 6.67 -48.97 2.32
CA TRP A 1136 6.78 -47.95 3.36
C TRP A 1136 7.73 -48.38 4.48
N ILE A 1137 7.65 -49.64 4.92
CA ILE A 1137 8.54 -50.19 5.96
C ILE A 1137 10.00 -50.17 5.47
N TYR A 1138 10.25 -50.52 4.20
CA TYR A 1138 11.58 -50.45 3.59
C TYR A 1138 12.10 -49.02 3.42
N MET A 1139 11.24 -48.06 3.03
CA MET A 1139 11.60 -46.65 2.94
C MET A 1139 11.93 -46.07 4.32
N VAL A 1140 11.12 -46.37 5.34
CA VAL A 1140 11.37 -45.96 6.73
C VAL A 1140 12.66 -46.58 7.25
N GLY A 1141 12.90 -47.86 6.99
CA GLY A 1141 14.15 -48.54 7.33
C GLY A 1141 15.37 -47.96 6.60
N GLY A 1142 15.25 -47.65 5.30
CA GLY A 1142 16.34 -47.03 4.52
C GLY A 1142 16.63 -45.59 4.93
N CYS A 1143 15.62 -44.80 5.28
CA CYS A 1143 15.80 -43.47 5.88
C CYS A 1143 16.43 -43.55 7.27
N TRP A 1144 16.08 -44.57 8.07
CA TRP A 1144 16.70 -44.85 9.35
C TRP A 1144 18.18 -45.25 9.21
N ASP A 1145 18.52 -46.06 8.22
CA ASP A 1145 19.90 -46.44 7.90
C ASP A 1145 20.71 -45.23 7.38
N LEU A 1146 20.12 -44.38 6.54
CA LEU A 1146 20.74 -43.12 6.07
C LEU A 1146 20.94 -42.12 7.22
N TYR A 1147 19.97 -42.01 8.12
CA TYR A 1147 20.07 -41.20 9.34
C TYR A 1147 21.22 -41.69 10.23
N SER A 1148 21.30 -43.00 10.44
CA SER A 1148 22.37 -43.65 11.21
C SER A 1148 23.75 -43.46 10.56
N HIS A 1149 23.85 -43.55 9.24
CA HIS A 1149 25.10 -43.32 8.50
C HIS A 1149 25.53 -41.84 8.47
N SER A 1150 24.59 -40.90 8.43
CA SER A 1150 24.88 -39.46 8.47
C SER A 1150 25.45 -39.04 9.84
N ILE A 1151 24.99 -39.66 10.93
CA ILE A 1151 25.55 -39.48 12.27
C ILE A 1151 27.01 -39.97 12.34
N CYS A 1152 27.29 -41.16 11.79
CA CYS A 1152 28.66 -41.66 11.69
C CYS A 1152 29.56 -40.78 10.81
N SER A 1153 29.01 -40.18 9.73
CA SER A 1153 29.78 -39.32 8.83
C SER A 1153 30.10 -37.95 9.44
N GLY A 1154 29.16 -37.38 10.19
CA GLY A 1154 29.34 -36.11 10.91
C GLY A 1154 30.33 -36.20 12.06
N GLN A 1155 30.37 -37.32 12.78
CA GLN A 1155 31.38 -37.56 13.82
C GLN A 1155 32.81 -37.64 13.24
N ILE A 1156 33.00 -38.31 12.09
CA ILE A 1156 34.31 -38.46 11.45
C ILE A 1156 34.86 -37.12 10.93
N CYS A 1157 34.01 -36.17 10.53
CA CYS A 1157 34.46 -34.82 10.16
C CYS A 1157 34.87 -33.96 11.36
N SER A 1158 34.30 -34.18 12.56
CA SER A 1158 34.68 -33.44 13.77
C SER A 1158 35.96 -33.96 14.45
N GLU A 1159 36.27 -35.25 14.31
CA GLU A 1159 37.45 -35.86 14.95
C GLU A 1159 38.74 -35.72 14.11
N GLY A 1160 38.65 -35.37 12.83
CA GLY A 1160 39.81 -35.20 11.94
C GLY A 1160 40.54 -33.85 12.00
N ALA A 1161 40.02 -32.87 12.76
CA ALA A 1161 40.57 -31.50 12.83
C ALA A 1161 41.42 -31.22 14.08
N TYR A 1162 41.51 -32.16 15.02
CA TYR A 1162 42.26 -32.01 16.27
C TYR A 1162 43.24 -33.15 16.46
N LEU A 1163 44.35 -33.16 15.72
CA LEU A 1163 45.61 -33.81 16.12
C LEU A 1163 46.67 -33.60 15.02
N LEU A 1164 47.52 -32.58 15.20
CA LEU A 1164 48.95 -32.59 14.86
C LEU A 1164 49.56 -31.26 15.35
N PRO A 1165 50.46 -31.27 16.36
CA PRO A 1165 51.15 -30.07 16.80
C PRO A 1165 52.32 -29.73 15.87
N ALA A 1166 52.58 -28.44 15.73
CA ALA A 1166 53.67 -27.88 14.95
C ALA A 1166 55.05 -28.30 15.53
N SER A 1167 55.92 -28.83 14.66
CA SER A 1167 57.37 -28.87 14.91
C SER A 1167 58.16 -28.60 13.63
N SER A 1168 58.86 -27.46 13.66
CA SER A 1168 60.11 -27.08 12.98
C SER A 1168 60.73 -28.02 11.93
N ALA A 1169 60.84 -27.54 10.68
CA ALA A 1169 62.02 -27.74 9.84
C ALA A 1169 62.10 -26.65 8.76
N SER A 1170 63.28 -26.03 8.66
CA SER A 1170 63.66 -24.93 7.78
C SER A 1170 64.16 -25.39 6.40
N CYS A 1171 64.10 -24.46 5.45
CA CYS A 1171 65.02 -24.23 4.31
C CYS A 1171 64.59 -24.58 2.87
N HIS A 1172 64.50 -23.47 2.10
CA HIS A 1172 65.11 -23.17 0.80
C HIS A 1172 64.44 -23.53 -0.55
N ASN A 1173 64.19 -22.43 -1.28
CA ASN A 1173 64.37 -22.16 -2.71
C ASN A 1173 63.56 -22.94 -3.76
N GLY A 1174 62.90 -22.18 -4.64
CA GLY A 1174 62.78 -22.52 -6.06
C GLY A 1174 61.35 -22.50 -6.60
N PHE A 1175 61.11 -21.62 -7.56
CA PHE A 1175 59.94 -21.57 -8.44
C PHE A 1175 59.47 -22.96 -8.92
N GLY A 1176 58.17 -23.22 -8.85
CA GLY A 1176 57.55 -24.39 -9.50
C GLY A 1176 56.11 -24.68 -9.04
N THR A 1177 55.14 -24.15 -9.78
CA THR A 1177 53.73 -24.60 -9.93
C THR A 1177 53.20 -25.62 -8.90
N CYS A 1178 52.40 -25.15 -7.93
CA CYS A 1178 51.66 -26.01 -7.00
C CYS A 1178 50.37 -26.53 -7.66
N ASN A 1179 50.48 -27.68 -8.31
CA ASN A 1179 49.38 -28.43 -8.90
C ASN A 1179 48.88 -29.50 -7.89
N CYS A 1180 48.45 -29.08 -6.69
CA CYS A 1180 48.08 -30.02 -5.61
C CYS A 1180 46.70 -29.82 -4.95
N ILE A 1181 45.80 -28.99 -5.51
CA ILE A 1181 44.40 -28.91 -5.04
C ILE A 1181 43.39 -29.52 -6.03
N ALA A 1182 43.84 -29.92 -7.23
CA ALA A 1182 42.97 -30.55 -8.23
C ALA A 1182 42.73 -32.07 -8.02
N ALA A 1183 43.43 -32.73 -7.09
CA ALA A 1183 43.36 -34.19 -6.93
C ALA A 1183 42.42 -34.67 -5.81
N ARG A 1184 41.82 -33.78 -5.01
CA ARG A 1184 40.89 -34.16 -3.91
C ARG A 1184 39.40 -33.92 -4.20
N VAL A 1185 39.05 -33.76 -5.48
CA VAL A 1185 37.66 -33.68 -5.97
C VAL A 1185 37.27 -34.93 -6.78
N HIS A 1186 38.20 -35.86 -7.04
CA HIS A 1186 37.95 -37.00 -7.92
C HIS A 1186 37.37 -38.27 -7.25
N SER A 1187 36.96 -38.23 -5.98
CA SER A 1187 36.46 -39.43 -5.27
C SER A 1187 35.10 -39.32 -4.55
N LEU A 1188 34.32 -38.26 -4.76
CA LEU A 1188 32.91 -38.27 -4.34
C LEU A 1188 32.06 -39.07 -5.34
N GLN A 1189 32.01 -40.37 -5.07
CA GLN A 1189 31.35 -41.42 -5.84
C GLN A 1189 29.81 -41.35 -5.76
N ILE A 1190 29.20 -40.17 -5.91
CA ILE A 1190 27.73 -39.99 -5.95
C ILE A 1190 27.14 -40.33 -7.33
N SER A 1191 27.98 -40.50 -8.36
CA SER A 1191 27.54 -40.87 -9.72
C SER A 1191 27.24 -42.37 -9.92
N ARG A 1192 27.74 -43.27 -9.06
CA ARG A 1192 27.55 -44.74 -9.26
C ARG A 1192 26.30 -45.34 -8.63
N TYR A 1193 25.61 -44.64 -7.72
CA TYR A 1193 24.41 -45.18 -7.07
C TYR A 1193 23.09 -44.74 -7.71
N SER A 1194 23.08 -43.61 -8.45
CA SER A 1194 21.88 -43.17 -9.20
C SER A 1194 21.58 -44.03 -10.44
N LEU A 1195 22.60 -44.68 -11.02
CA LEU A 1195 22.46 -45.51 -12.23
C LEU A 1195 22.11 -46.99 -11.95
N LYS A 1196 22.25 -47.47 -10.72
CA LYS A 1196 21.82 -48.83 -10.34
C LYS A 1196 20.33 -48.94 -10.03
N PHE A 1197 19.65 -47.82 -9.78
CA PHE A 1197 18.20 -47.79 -9.55
C PHE A 1197 17.36 -47.89 -10.86
N LEU A 1198 18.00 -47.85 -12.03
CA LEU A 1198 17.34 -47.81 -13.35
C LEU A 1198 17.57 -49.03 -14.27
N GLY A 1199 18.17 -50.12 -13.78
CA GLY A 1199 18.12 -51.43 -14.45
C GLY A 1199 18.62 -51.49 -15.90
N VAL A 1200 19.81 -50.95 -16.19
CA VAL A 1200 20.51 -51.16 -17.48
C VAL A 1200 21.84 -51.86 -17.23
N HIS A 1201 21.98 -53.09 -17.73
CA HIS A 1201 23.23 -53.87 -17.68
C HIS A 1201 24.17 -53.51 -18.84
N PRO A 1202 25.48 -53.43 -18.58
CA PRO A 1202 26.49 -53.90 -19.52
C PRO A 1202 27.20 -55.17 -18.98
N TYR A 1203 27.72 -55.94 -19.93
CA TYR A 1203 28.24 -57.31 -19.81
C TYR A 1203 29.47 -57.51 -18.89
N ARG A 1204 29.57 -58.76 -18.41
CA ARG A 1204 30.69 -59.56 -17.85
C ARG A 1204 32.10 -58.93 -17.73
N LEU A 1205 32.72 -59.14 -16.57
CA LEU A 1205 34.00 -59.87 -16.37
C LEU A 1205 34.16 -60.19 -14.86
N GLY A 1206 34.61 -61.41 -14.54
CA GLY A 1206 34.47 -62.02 -13.21
C GLY A 1206 35.70 -61.97 -12.31
N HIS A 1207 35.51 -62.32 -11.03
CA HIS A 1207 36.26 -63.35 -10.28
C HIS A 1207 35.78 -63.43 -8.81
N ASN A 1208 35.42 -64.66 -8.41
CA ASN A 1208 35.59 -65.38 -7.14
C ASN A 1208 35.51 -64.71 -5.74
N PHE A 1209 34.47 -65.15 -4.99
CA PHE A 1209 34.48 -65.88 -3.70
C PHE A 1209 35.37 -65.46 -2.52
N ASN A 1210 34.72 -65.15 -1.39
CA ASN A 1210 34.62 -65.92 -0.11
C ASN A 1210 34.17 -64.93 1.00
N SER A 1211 33.53 -65.24 2.13
CA SER A 1211 32.77 -66.34 2.75
C SER A 1211 32.67 -65.99 4.25
N SER A 1212 31.72 -66.56 5.01
CA SER A 1212 31.46 -66.40 6.48
C SER A 1212 30.63 -65.14 6.84
N GLY A 1213 29.43 -65.21 7.42
CA GLY A 1213 28.95 -66.01 8.56
C GLY A 1213 28.84 -65.04 9.76
N VAL A 1214 27.76 -64.87 10.53
CA VAL A 1214 26.83 -65.82 11.14
C VAL A 1214 25.64 -65.02 11.74
N PHE A 1215 24.44 -65.60 11.66
CA PHE A 1215 23.21 -65.23 12.37
C PHE A 1215 23.33 -65.38 13.90
N ARG A 1216 22.75 -64.48 14.71
CA ARG A 1216 22.18 -64.82 16.03
C ARG A 1216 20.94 -64.00 16.39
N TYR A 1217 20.01 -64.70 17.03
CA TYR A 1217 18.58 -64.45 17.26
C TYR A 1217 18.27 -63.48 18.43
N LEU A 1218 17.26 -62.61 18.25
CA LEU A 1218 15.90 -62.60 18.86
C LEU A 1218 15.69 -62.58 20.41
N VAL A 1219 14.73 -61.69 20.80
CA VAL A 1219 13.79 -61.66 21.97
C VAL A 1219 14.21 -60.89 23.24
N PHE A 1220 13.47 -59.82 23.59
CA PHE A 1220 12.61 -59.74 24.79
C PHE A 1220 11.72 -58.47 24.78
N LEU A 1221 10.39 -58.66 24.87
CA LEU A 1221 9.43 -57.68 25.41
C LEU A 1221 9.57 -57.63 26.94
N PRO A 1222 9.22 -56.52 27.61
CA PRO A 1222 8.10 -56.66 28.55
C PRO A 1222 7.14 -55.46 28.63
N ALA A 1223 5.97 -55.74 29.17
CA ALA A 1223 4.90 -54.81 29.50
C ALA A 1223 4.94 -54.36 30.98
N LYS A 1224 4.41 -53.15 31.23
CA LYS A 1224 3.81 -52.57 32.46
C LYS A 1224 4.65 -52.29 33.72
N SER A 1225 4.64 -51.00 34.14
CA SER A 1225 4.13 -50.42 35.41
C SER A 1225 4.35 -48.89 35.31
N LEU A 1226 3.51 -47.91 35.70
CA LEU A 1226 2.41 -47.74 36.67
C LEU A 1226 2.80 -47.92 38.14
N SER A 1227 3.77 -47.11 38.60
CA SER A 1227 3.83 -46.56 39.96
C SER A 1227 5.03 -45.60 40.08
N GLU A 1228 4.76 -44.29 40.16
CA GLU A 1228 5.53 -43.29 40.94
C GLU A 1228 4.97 -41.89 40.65
N MET A 1229 3.80 -41.63 41.26
CA MET A 1229 3.28 -40.28 41.47
C MET A 1229 2.80 -40.24 42.93
N HIS A 1230 3.72 -39.99 43.85
CA HIS A 1230 3.42 -39.55 45.21
C HIS A 1230 4.60 -38.76 45.79
N SER A 1231 4.29 -37.60 46.39
CA SER A 1231 5.18 -36.60 47.02
C SER A 1231 5.88 -35.68 45.99
N LEU A 1232 5.45 -34.44 45.75
CA LEU A 1232 5.27 -33.34 46.70
C LEU A 1232 4.13 -32.40 46.24
N ARG A 1233 3.00 -32.44 46.95
CA ARG A 1233 2.04 -31.33 47.02
C ARG A 1233 2.16 -30.75 48.43
N GLY A 1234 2.62 -29.51 48.53
CA GLY A 1234 2.66 -28.73 49.76
C GLY A 1234 2.45 -27.26 49.42
N HIS A 1235 1.43 -26.67 50.06
CA HIS A 1235 1.03 -25.25 50.06
C HIS A 1235 0.23 -24.70 48.87
N GLU A 1236 -1.06 -25.04 48.84
CA GLU A 1236 -2.12 -24.04 48.61
C GLU A 1236 -3.16 -24.17 49.73
N ALA A 1237 -3.20 -23.18 50.63
CA ALA A 1237 -4.39 -22.78 51.38
C ALA A 1237 -5.02 -21.65 50.55
N GLY A 1238 -6.32 -21.55 50.30
CA GLY A 1238 -7.48 -21.99 51.07
C GLY A 1238 -8.38 -20.75 51.27
N LEU A 1239 -9.70 -20.94 51.08
CA LEU A 1239 -10.83 -19.99 51.23
C LEU A 1239 -11.20 -19.22 49.95
N GLY A 1240 -12.45 -19.24 49.44
CA GLY A 1240 -13.68 -19.87 49.90
C GLY A 1240 -14.86 -19.41 49.03
N LEU A 1241 -15.72 -20.36 48.66
CA LEU A 1241 -17.18 -20.28 48.45
C LEU A 1241 -17.83 -18.87 48.31
N GLN A 1242 -18.56 -18.63 47.21
CA GLN A 1242 -20.03 -18.77 47.23
C GLN A 1242 -20.70 -18.56 45.86
N GLN A 1243 -21.67 -19.44 45.63
CA GLN A 1243 -22.81 -19.42 44.73
C GLN A 1243 -23.47 -18.06 44.39
N THR A 1244 -24.15 -18.09 43.24
CA THR A 1244 -25.37 -17.36 42.79
C THR A 1244 -25.26 -16.07 41.98
N LYS A 1245 -25.95 -16.15 40.82
CA LYS A 1245 -26.44 -15.13 39.86
C LYS A 1245 -25.49 -14.55 38.82
#